data_AF-A0A520A721-F1
#
_entry.id   AF-A0A520A721-F1
#
_cell.length_a   1.000
_cell.length_b   1.000
_cell.length_c   1.000
_cell.angle_alpha   90.00
_cell.angle_beta   90.00
_cell.angle_gamma   90.00
#
_symmetry.space_group_name_H-M   'P 1'
#
loop_
_entity.id
_entity.type
_entity.pdbx_description
1 polymer ?
#
loop_
_entity_poly.entity_id
_entity_poly.type
_entity_poly.pdbx_seq_one_letter_code
_entity_poly.pdbx_strand_id
1 'polypeptide(L)'
;MKQGDYRYKSYGYHEDDFYRRDLDHFIALYTHWAQWLSEAVVSDTVQQLIRTRLLDLRPPRRTSTAGFRGRQAQWLRSASSLLVRISGTEVLLTELLDQAARLTSRALARRLWEHTACEIFRFWPAPGLAFQCLERVAADARADELAVHTRWSILLSCAAISFPHDEAFSRSLYTDAINAAYQGVGDDVAHRLAVGAQAASQLGHTMPPAEGHAIATQLAGLVEAYQPYLSEDDAQLPTHAVLAAATTLSPAAGVALGLRWDALDVVRLPEGIRPVVQAATGAHCWQPAQALWLLKLRGEFLDISPDALAVLAKLPHATAAQRQQLVGPLSALADWVARDTPLARRPAALRRVAAWATDRQLSNLPSIRAIQQALDFTNALAPAESSATAEEPSYYELERQQRQQQWTTAAQQRDVAAFAEWLTTSNSSQEALVPALLQLGYAVLPNRRVEVLDLLLRVRSHWESQGYAVLNALAELLGAWHTLIPVREWAVRGLPDFYGANLARLVGDSGQPAHLEQFCQLPLVNQSRAALLLPAVAKQLDSLSSAALCQVATTLLKNSPATELLSFIHWLLERMQAQLQAEKKALPFSELLTHPNAVISPPALFAQLIWAVSGDPDKRVRWQAAHAARQLMSLPESDDFSQHFLAELLELTRTTTCWLPTSEEFYWQGARVWALVIVDRLADEQPSALVPHVAILRQHLCDTQFPHAQIRELARRILLKVHAYAPTALTPADLARVQARNRPASSLVKRGLYVQAPEAFPEVKRSNQFKFNELDTVDHWFESLAETFGQTRDKITALVEQWMLEKWHRTAAECEADRLQDQDRYQSGLLSHYKMDDTTVDSLEMHLTHHALMCVAGSLVDKYPIRMDDYSEPTSTWEEWLTRYLPHSGSPGWLSDWRGPAPLRPECWEVLPKPWRRKPLRHYHEALGFGEPSRTGWLVLHGRHSFKEDEYEGNVSVSSVAVAAEAGRSLLGALQAAWRYDYVFPTFGLSDREPEMLDDIPTLFTLTPLLDEAVGGDERGLERHDMAARSVYTCYPTLSAHFVSHGGLTAGKDGQYYLDPDGQRAVEYEFWDDSLHGERSNRSAEANSFGHRIWVRQDLLLHYLAATGQVLLTHATLARNVSPREYSQKQRISDPGTRRLALLHPDGRFETVAGPCTPQPADNSGVG
;
A
#
# COMPACT_ATOMS: atom_id res chain seq x y z
N MET A 1 -17.54 34.42 -21.13
CA MET A 1 -17.41 32.98 -21.43
C MET A 1 -15.96 32.55 -21.75
N LYS A 2 -15.35 32.90 -22.90
CA LYS A 2 -13.96 32.48 -23.23
C LYS A 2 -12.87 32.90 -22.21
N GLN A 3 -12.99 34.07 -21.59
CA GLN A 3 -12.07 34.50 -20.51
C GLN A 3 -12.28 33.76 -19.18
N GLY A 4 -13.51 33.33 -18.89
CA GLY A 4 -13.79 32.46 -17.73
C GLY A 4 -13.20 31.05 -17.93
N ASP A 5 -13.32 30.51 -19.15
CA ASP A 5 -12.62 29.27 -19.55
C ASP A 5 -11.10 29.39 -19.47
N TYR A 6 -10.54 30.59 -19.70
CA TYR A 6 -9.10 30.83 -19.66
C TYR A 6 -8.57 30.98 -18.22
N ARG A 7 -9.31 31.64 -17.31
CA ARG A 7 -8.92 31.82 -15.91
C ARG A 7 -9.14 30.59 -15.03
N TYR A 8 -10.10 29.72 -15.36
CA TYR A 8 -10.30 28.45 -14.66
C TYR A 8 -9.21 27.41 -15.00
N LYS A 9 -8.58 27.51 -16.19
CA LYS A 9 -7.44 26.66 -16.57
C LYS A 9 -6.19 26.92 -15.72
N SER A 10 -6.07 28.09 -15.08
CA SER A 10 -4.87 28.49 -14.32
C SER A 10 -4.92 28.16 -12.82
N TYR A 11 -6.09 27.90 -12.23
CA TYR A 11 -6.23 27.63 -10.79
C TYR A 11 -6.98 26.32 -10.57
N GLY A 12 -6.24 25.27 -10.22
CA GLY A 12 -6.80 23.95 -9.95
C GLY A 12 -7.47 23.86 -8.58
N TYR A 13 -8.61 23.15 -8.56
CA TYR A 13 -9.20 22.34 -7.48
C TYR A 13 -9.49 22.91 -6.08
N HIS A 14 -9.15 24.15 -5.74
CA HIS A 14 -9.63 24.74 -4.48
C HIS A 14 -10.61 25.88 -4.76
N GLU A 15 -11.87 25.69 -4.31
CA GLU A 15 -12.82 26.79 -4.11
C GLU A 15 -12.28 27.68 -2.99
N ASP A 16 -11.28 28.50 -3.30
CA ASP A 16 -10.84 29.55 -2.38
C ASP A 16 -11.90 30.65 -2.36
N ASP A 17 -12.11 31.30 -1.22
CA ASP A 17 -13.02 32.45 -1.08
C ASP A 17 -12.67 33.57 -2.08
N PHE A 18 -11.40 33.65 -2.51
CA PHE A 18 -10.96 34.52 -3.60
C PHE A 18 -11.54 34.14 -4.96
N TYR A 19 -11.67 32.85 -5.29
CA TYR A 19 -12.30 32.39 -6.53
C TYR A 19 -13.81 32.67 -6.53
N ARG A 20 -14.51 32.44 -5.41
CA ARG A 20 -15.93 32.81 -5.27
C ARG A 20 -16.11 34.32 -5.40
N ARG A 21 -15.24 35.11 -4.75
CA ARG A 21 -15.29 36.57 -4.82
C ARG A 21 -14.99 37.10 -6.23
N ASP A 22 -14.02 36.52 -6.95
CA ASP A 22 -13.71 36.88 -8.34
C ASP A 22 -14.79 36.41 -9.32
N LEU A 23 -15.41 35.25 -9.08
CA LEU A 23 -16.54 34.75 -9.86
C LEU A 23 -17.79 35.60 -9.62
N ASP A 24 -18.08 35.98 -8.39
CA ASP A 24 -19.18 36.88 -8.04
C ASP A 24 -18.91 38.29 -8.59
N HIS A 25 -17.66 38.75 -8.60
CA HIS A 25 -17.27 40.01 -9.23
C HIS A 25 -17.40 39.93 -10.76
N PHE A 26 -17.02 38.81 -11.36
CA PHE A 26 -17.19 38.56 -12.80
C PHE A 26 -18.66 38.43 -13.18
N ILE A 27 -19.48 37.73 -12.36
CA ILE A 27 -20.93 37.62 -12.53
C ILE A 27 -21.58 38.99 -12.34
N ALA A 28 -21.14 39.81 -11.38
CA ALA A 28 -21.65 41.17 -11.21
C ALA A 28 -21.30 42.06 -12.40
N LEU A 29 -20.06 42.01 -12.91
CA LEU A 29 -19.63 42.71 -14.13
C LEU A 29 -20.40 42.23 -15.37
N TYR A 30 -20.61 40.92 -15.49
CA TYR A 30 -21.37 40.32 -16.58
C TYR A 30 -22.87 40.58 -16.44
N THR A 31 -23.38 40.72 -15.22
CA THR A 31 -24.76 41.11 -14.92
C THR A 31 -24.97 42.54 -15.34
N HIS A 32 -24.01 43.43 -15.05
CA HIS A 32 -24.06 44.82 -15.50
C HIS A 32 -23.94 44.94 -17.03
N TRP A 33 -23.07 44.14 -17.65
CA TRP A 33 -22.98 44.02 -19.11
C TRP A 33 -24.22 43.36 -19.74
N ALA A 34 -24.86 42.38 -19.09
CA ALA A 34 -26.07 41.73 -19.56
C ALA A 34 -27.30 42.65 -19.43
N GLN A 35 -27.32 43.52 -18.43
CA GLN A 35 -28.31 44.59 -18.27
C GLN A 35 -28.12 45.67 -19.35
N TRP A 36 -26.87 45.98 -19.69
CA TRP A 36 -26.53 46.88 -20.81
C TRP A 36 -26.78 46.24 -22.18
N LEU A 37 -26.55 44.93 -22.31
CA LEU A 37 -26.82 44.14 -23.52
C LEU A 37 -28.29 43.77 -23.68
N SER A 38 -29.10 43.68 -22.61
CA SER A 38 -30.54 43.43 -22.74
C SER A 38 -31.28 44.58 -23.43
N GLU A 39 -30.67 45.76 -23.47
CA GLU A 39 -31.15 46.92 -24.24
C GLU A 39 -30.60 46.97 -25.68
N ALA A 40 -29.55 46.18 -26.01
CA ALA A 40 -28.80 46.27 -27.27
C ALA A 40 -28.68 44.95 -28.07
N VAL A 41 -29.09 43.80 -27.52
CA VAL A 41 -28.94 42.48 -28.13
C VAL A 41 -30.28 41.92 -28.57
N VAL A 42 -30.35 41.50 -29.83
CA VAL A 42 -31.51 40.81 -30.38
C VAL A 42 -31.66 39.45 -29.67
N SER A 43 -32.79 39.25 -28.99
CA SER A 43 -33.13 37.99 -28.26
C SER A 43 -32.84 36.74 -29.09
N ASP A 44 -33.18 36.77 -30.39
CA ASP A 44 -32.97 35.67 -31.32
C ASP A 44 -31.49 35.25 -31.46
N THR A 45 -30.55 36.21 -31.39
CA THR A 45 -29.11 35.92 -31.51
C THR A 45 -28.59 35.17 -30.28
N VAL A 46 -29.05 35.55 -29.08
CA VAL A 46 -28.67 34.87 -27.83
C VAL A 46 -29.26 33.47 -27.78
N GLN A 47 -30.53 33.34 -28.17
CA GLN A 47 -31.21 32.05 -28.23
C GLN A 47 -30.53 31.10 -29.24
N GLN A 48 -30.15 31.60 -30.41
CA GLN A 48 -29.42 30.81 -31.40
C GLN A 48 -28.06 30.33 -30.89
N LEU A 49 -27.27 31.22 -30.26
CA LEU A 49 -25.94 30.87 -29.74
C LEU A 49 -26.00 29.84 -28.61
N ILE A 50 -26.98 29.96 -27.71
CA ILE A 50 -27.20 28.98 -26.64
C ILE A 50 -27.66 27.65 -27.23
N ARG A 51 -28.59 27.63 -28.20
CA ARG A 51 -29.02 26.39 -28.88
C ARG A 51 -27.88 25.67 -29.57
N THR A 52 -27.05 26.39 -30.34
CA THR A 52 -25.89 25.79 -31.01
C THR A 52 -24.95 25.17 -29.98
N ARG A 53 -24.68 25.85 -28.88
CA ARG A 53 -23.77 25.31 -27.86
C ARG A 53 -24.38 24.16 -27.05
N LEU A 54 -25.69 24.19 -26.80
CA LEU A 54 -26.41 23.09 -26.14
C LEU A 54 -26.31 21.79 -26.94
N LEU A 55 -26.34 21.87 -28.28
CA LEU A 55 -26.15 20.72 -29.19
C LEU A 55 -24.72 20.16 -29.15
N ASP A 56 -23.72 20.97 -28.82
CA ASP A 56 -22.32 20.53 -28.69
C ASP A 56 -22.04 19.82 -27.35
N LEU A 57 -22.89 20.02 -26.35
CA LEU A 57 -22.71 19.39 -25.03
C LEU A 57 -22.99 17.90 -25.10
N ARG A 58 -22.28 17.13 -24.29
CA ARG A 58 -22.38 15.67 -24.28
C ARG A 58 -22.72 15.16 -22.88
N PRO A 59 -23.66 14.20 -22.77
CA PRO A 59 -23.95 13.59 -21.49
C PRO A 59 -22.68 13.00 -20.89
N PRO A 60 -22.44 13.21 -19.58
CA PRO A 60 -21.30 12.64 -18.91
C PRO A 60 -21.49 11.13 -18.81
N ARG A 61 -20.40 10.41 -19.05
CA ARG A 61 -20.30 8.99 -18.76
C ARG A 61 -20.10 8.80 -17.25
N ARG A 62 -20.25 7.57 -16.76
CA ARG A 62 -19.99 7.18 -15.36
C ARG A 62 -18.63 7.68 -14.85
N THR A 63 -17.70 7.92 -15.78
CA THR A 63 -16.26 8.12 -15.58
C THR A 63 -15.80 9.49 -16.08
N SER A 64 -16.77 10.35 -16.39
CA SER A 64 -16.51 11.75 -16.64
C SER A 64 -16.04 12.42 -15.35
N THR A 65 -14.82 12.96 -15.38
CA THR A 65 -14.22 13.68 -14.25
C THR A 65 -15.17 14.72 -13.65
N ALA A 66 -15.06 14.94 -12.34
CA ALA A 66 -15.79 16.00 -11.65
C ALA A 66 -15.61 17.36 -12.35
N GLY A 67 -14.40 17.65 -12.87
CA GLY A 67 -14.13 18.85 -13.66
C GLY A 67 -14.91 18.92 -14.98
N PHE A 68 -15.12 17.81 -15.68
CA PHE A 68 -15.97 17.78 -16.88
C PHE A 68 -17.44 18.07 -16.56
N ARG A 69 -17.99 17.39 -15.54
CA ARG A 69 -19.36 17.59 -15.07
C ARG A 69 -19.58 19.02 -14.56
N GLY A 70 -18.62 19.55 -13.78
CA GLY A 70 -18.62 20.91 -13.26
C GLY A 70 -18.58 21.98 -14.34
N ARG A 71 -17.78 21.79 -15.41
CA ARG A 71 -17.75 22.72 -16.55
C ARG A 71 -19.10 22.81 -17.26
N GLN A 72 -19.76 21.68 -17.50
CA GLN A 72 -21.09 21.68 -18.11
C GLN A 72 -22.11 22.34 -17.19
N ALA A 73 -22.11 22.02 -15.89
CA ALA A 73 -22.99 22.64 -14.91
C ALA A 73 -22.82 24.16 -14.82
N GLN A 74 -21.57 24.64 -14.83
CA GLN A 74 -21.26 26.07 -14.79
C GLN A 74 -21.74 26.79 -16.06
N TRP A 75 -21.58 26.16 -17.22
CA TRP A 75 -22.08 26.70 -18.48
C TRP A 75 -23.62 26.78 -18.47
N LEU A 76 -24.31 25.70 -18.07
CA LEU A 76 -25.76 25.67 -17.95
C LEU A 76 -26.24 26.77 -16.99
N ARG A 77 -25.61 26.93 -15.83
CA ARG A 77 -25.93 27.97 -14.83
C ARG A 77 -25.83 29.39 -15.40
N SER A 78 -24.77 29.64 -16.17
CA SER A 78 -24.54 30.93 -16.83
C SER A 78 -25.59 31.18 -17.92
N ALA A 79 -25.93 30.16 -18.71
CA ALA A 79 -26.94 30.24 -19.76
C ALA A 79 -28.34 30.49 -19.18
N SER A 80 -28.74 29.77 -18.11
CA SER A 80 -30.00 30.00 -17.41
C SER A 80 -30.12 31.42 -16.89
N SER A 81 -29.08 31.93 -16.23
CA SER A 81 -29.07 33.29 -15.66
C SER A 81 -29.20 34.38 -16.73
N LEU A 82 -28.65 34.15 -17.93
CA LEU A 82 -28.78 35.07 -19.06
C LEU A 82 -30.19 35.03 -19.66
N LEU A 83 -30.75 33.83 -19.87
CA LEU A 83 -32.08 33.68 -20.45
C LEU A 83 -33.17 34.30 -19.56
N VAL A 84 -33.04 34.18 -18.25
CA VAL A 84 -33.96 34.80 -17.26
C VAL A 84 -33.95 36.34 -17.32
N ARG A 85 -32.98 36.97 -17.97
CA ARG A 85 -32.91 38.44 -18.07
C ARG A 85 -33.41 38.98 -19.42
N ILE A 86 -33.82 38.10 -20.34
CA ILE A 86 -34.23 38.45 -21.70
C ILE A 86 -35.67 37.99 -21.92
N SER A 87 -36.53 38.87 -22.43
CA SER A 87 -37.93 38.52 -22.73
C SER A 87 -38.05 37.50 -23.87
N GLY A 88 -39.01 36.57 -23.76
CA GLY A 88 -39.37 35.61 -24.82
C GLY A 88 -38.47 34.36 -24.91
N THR A 89 -37.73 34.02 -23.84
CA THR A 89 -36.78 32.90 -23.78
C THR A 89 -37.31 31.65 -23.07
N GLU A 90 -38.57 31.65 -22.62
CA GLU A 90 -39.18 30.63 -21.75
C GLU A 90 -39.02 29.20 -22.29
N VAL A 91 -39.21 29.03 -23.61
CA VAL A 91 -39.09 27.73 -24.28
C VAL A 91 -37.67 27.19 -24.19
N LEU A 92 -36.66 28.03 -24.48
CA LEU A 92 -35.25 27.61 -24.45
C LEU A 92 -34.74 27.41 -23.02
N LEU A 93 -35.23 28.21 -22.06
CA LEU A 93 -34.92 28.01 -20.65
C LEU A 93 -35.45 26.66 -20.16
N THR A 94 -36.68 26.31 -20.54
CA THR A 94 -37.27 24.99 -20.21
C THR A 94 -36.46 23.85 -20.83
N GLU A 95 -36.08 23.98 -22.10
CA GLU A 95 -35.23 23.00 -22.81
C GLU A 95 -33.88 22.77 -22.08
N LEU A 96 -33.25 23.84 -21.60
CA LEU A 96 -32.02 23.76 -20.80
C LEU A 96 -32.22 23.01 -19.48
N LEU A 97 -33.30 23.33 -18.77
CA LEU A 97 -33.64 22.71 -17.49
C LEU A 97 -33.94 21.22 -17.65
N ASP A 98 -34.54 20.81 -18.77
CA ASP A 98 -34.83 19.41 -19.10
C ASP A 98 -33.56 18.60 -19.41
N GLN A 99 -32.54 19.23 -20.02
CA GLN A 99 -31.27 18.57 -20.32
C GLN A 99 -30.29 18.55 -19.11
N ALA A 100 -30.57 19.28 -18.03
CA ALA A 100 -29.65 19.47 -16.91
C ALA A 100 -29.14 18.17 -16.29
N ALA A 101 -30.06 17.25 -15.92
CA ALA A 101 -29.72 15.97 -15.32
C ALA A 101 -28.94 15.07 -16.30
N ARG A 102 -29.30 15.11 -17.58
CA ARG A 102 -28.64 14.35 -18.66
C ARG A 102 -27.22 14.86 -18.95
N LEU A 103 -26.97 16.16 -18.86
CA LEU A 103 -25.69 16.79 -19.22
C LEU A 103 -24.72 16.96 -18.04
N THR A 104 -25.14 16.70 -16.81
CA THR A 104 -24.30 16.93 -15.61
C THR A 104 -24.35 15.75 -14.62
N SER A 105 -25.08 15.88 -13.53
CA SER A 105 -25.38 14.83 -12.56
C SER A 105 -26.66 15.26 -11.87
N ARG A 106 -27.38 14.32 -11.22
CA ARG A 106 -28.61 14.68 -10.49
C ARG A 106 -28.34 15.76 -9.43
N ALA A 107 -27.23 15.65 -8.70
CA ALA A 107 -26.81 16.63 -7.71
C ALA A 107 -26.53 18.03 -8.30
N LEU A 108 -25.79 18.10 -9.42
CA LEU A 108 -25.51 19.38 -10.09
C LEU A 108 -26.76 19.96 -10.77
N ALA A 109 -27.66 19.12 -11.28
CA ALA A 109 -28.93 19.53 -11.85
C ALA A 109 -29.86 20.14 -10.80
N ARG A 110 -29.94 19.54 -9.60
CA ARG A 110 -30.69 20.11 -8.45
C ARG A 110 -30.20 21.52 -8.11
N ARG A 111 -28.88 21.71 -7.97
CA ARG A 111 -28.27 23.04 -7.73
C ARG A 111 -28.58 24.03 -8.87
N LEU A 112 -28.61 23.56 -10.11
CA LEU A 112 -28.95 24.40 -11.27
C LEU A 112 -30.43 24.84 -11.24
N TRP A 113 -31.36 23.91 -10.97
CA TRP A 113 -32.78 24.22 -10.88
C TRP A 113 -33.07 25.19 -9.72
N GLU A 114 -32.45 24.97 -8.55
CA GLU A 114 -32.54 25.87 -7.39
C GLU A 114 -32.00 27.27 -7.71
N HIS A 115 -30.81 27.36 -8.32
CA HIS A 115 -30.24 28.63 -8.77
C HIS A 115 -31.15 29.35 -9.77
N THR A 116 -31.71 28.61 -10.73
CA THR A 116 -32.60 29.18 -11.75
C THR A 116 -33.90 29.68 -11.13
N ALA A 117 -34.48 28.97 -10.16
CA ALA A 117 -35.66 29.42 -9.42
C ALA A 117 -35.40 30.76 -8.71
N CYS A 118 -34.27 30.89 -8.02
CA CYS A 118 -33.84 32.14 -7.38
C CYS A 118 -33.69 33.30 -8.37
N GLU A 119 -33.09 33.07 -9.54
CA GLU A 119 -32.97 34.10 -10.58
C GLU A 119 -34.34 34.49 -11.15
N ILE A 120 -35.24 33.54 -11.39
CA ILE A 120 -36.60 33.82 -11.90
C ILE A 120 -37.38 34.65 -10.88
N PHE A 121 -37.37 34.29 -9.59
CA PHE A 121 -38.04 35.08 -8.54
C PHE A 121 -37.52 36.53 -8.43
N ARG A 122 -36.24 36.76 -8.77
CA ARG A 122 -35.62 38.09 -8.71
C ARG A 122 -35.88 38.95 -9.95
N PHE A 123 -35.88 38.35 -11.14
CA PHE A 123 -35.79 39.11 -12.40
C PHE A 123 -36.92 38.81 -13.41
N TRP A 124 -37.72 37.75 -13.23
CA TRP A 124 -38.77 37.36 -14.17
C TRP A 124 -40.17 37.74 -13.65
N PRO A 125 -41.04 38.34 -14.48
CA PRO A 125 -42.37 38.81 -14.05
C PRO A 125 -43.40 37.70 -13.78
N ALA A 126 -43.13 36.46 -14.20
CA ALA A 126 -44.03 35.31 -14.05
C ALA A 126 -43.39 34.17 -13.23
N PRO A 127 -43.73 34.00 -11.94
CA PRO A 127 -43.03 33.06 -11.04
C PRO A 127 -43.35 31.58 -11.29
N GLY A 128 -44.31 31.25 -12.17
CA GLY A 128 -44.75 29.86 -12.40
C GLY A 128 -43.62 28.88 -12.75
N LEU A 129 -42.65 29.32 -13.55
CA LEU A 129 -41.49 28.49 -13.91
C LEU A 129 -40.51 28.30 -12.73
N ALA A 130 -40.43 29.25 -11.79
CA ALA A 130 -39.63 29.10 -10.58
C ALA A 130 -40.20 28.01 -9.66
N PHE A 131 -41.53 27.99 -9.47
CA PHE A 131 -42.19 26.92 -8.73
C PHE A 131 -41.98 25.56 -9.39
N GLN A 132 -42.09 25.46 -10.72
CA GLN A 132 -41.77 24.22 -11.45
C GLN A 132 -40.32 23.76 -11.25
N CYS A 133 -39.36 24.70 -11.18
CA CYS A 133 -37.97 24.36 -10.87
C CYS A 133 -37.85 23.76 -9.45
N LEU A 134 -38.50 24.37 -8.45
CA LEU A 134 -38.50 23.85 -7.08
C LEU A 134 -39.23 22.51 -6.96
N GLU A 135 -40.33 22.32 -7.70
CA GLU A 135 -41.04 21.03 -7.80
C GLU A 135 -40.14 19.95 -8.39
N ARG A 136 -39.34 20.27 -9.43
CA ARG A 136 -38.35 19.35 -10.01
C ARG A 136 -37.27 18.97 -9.00
N VAL A 137 -36.74 19.94 -8.25
CA VAL A 137 -35.75 19.68 -7.18
C VAL A 137 -36.35 18.75 -6.13
N ALA A 138 -37.56 19.05 -5.66
CA ALA A 138 -38.25 18.27 -4.65
C ALA A 138 -38.59 16.85 -5.14
N ALA A 139 -39.10 16.71 -6.38
CA ALA A 139 -39.40 15.42 -6.98
C ALA A 139 -38.13 14.56 -7.18
N ASP A 140 -37.04 15.17 -7.65
CA ASP A 140 -35.76 14.50 -7.80
C ASP A 140 -35.22 14.05 -6.44
N ALA A 141 -35.22 14.91 -5.42
CA ALA A 141 -34.76 14.57 -4.07
C ALA A 141 -35.58 13.45 -3.40
N ARG A 142 -36.88 13.34 -3.72
CA ARG A 142 -37.74 12.22 -3.27
C ARG A 142 -37.41 10.91 -3.99
N ALA A 143 -37.05 10.98 -5.28
CA ALA A 143 -36.78 9.82 -6.12
C ALA A 143 -35.31 9.35 -6.09
N ASP A 144 -34.38 10.16 -5.59
CA ASP A 144 -32.95 9.88 -5.58
C ASP A 144 -32.48 9.17 -4.31
N GLU A 145 -31.38 8.44 -4.44
CA GLU A 145 -30.72 7.73 -3.34
C GLU A 145 -29.88 8.72 -2.54
N LEU A 146 -30.55 9.43 -1.62
CA LEU A 146 -29.92 10.45 -0.78
C LEU A 146 -30.00 10.07 0.69
N ALA A 147 -28.94 10.42 1.41
CA ALA A 147 -28.96 10.45 2.86
C ALA A 147 -30.12 11.30 3.37
N VAL A 148 -30.71 10.89 4.50
CA VAL A 148 -31.84 11.59 5.12
C VAL A 148 -31.52 13.07 5.31
N HIS A 149 -30.31 13.39 5.80
CA HIS A 149 -29.83 14.76 5.97
C HIS A 149 -29.90 15.58 4.67
N THR A 150 -29.29 15.04 3.62
CA THR A 150 -29.26 15.69 2.30
C THR A 150 -30.66 15.88 1.73
N ARG A 151 -31.54 14.88 1.88
CA ARG A 151 -32.92 14.94 1.38
C ARG A 151 -33.73 16.04 2.07
N TRP A 152 -33.78 16.07 3.40
CA TRP A 152 -34.57 17.08 4.10
C TRP A 152 -33.95 18.47 3.97
N SER A 153 -32.61 18.59 3.91
CA SER A 153 -31.94 19.88 3.68
C SER A 153 -32.31 20.49 2.32
N ILE A 154 -32.37 19.68 1.26
CA ILE A 154 -32.81 20.15 -0.07
C ILE A 154 -34.26 20.64 -0.03
N LEU A 155 -35.16 19.85 0.57
CA LEU A 155 -36.58 20.23 0.68
C LEU A 155 -36.76 21.49 1.53
N LEU A 156 -35.98 21.63 2.60
CA LEU A 156 -35.96 22.83 3.43
C LEU A 156 -35.43 24.04 2.67
N SER A 157 -34.39 23.89 1.84
CA SER A 157 -33.89 24.96 0.98
C SER A 157 -34.99 25.42 0.00
N CYS A 158 -35.68 24.47 -0.66
CA CYS A 158 -36.80 24.80 -1.54
C CYS A 158 -37.95 25.52 -0.79
N ALA A 159 -38.25 25.09 0.44
CA ALA A 159 -39.24 25.75 1.29
C ALA A 159 -38.81 27.19 1.63
N ALA A 160 -37.54 27.39 1.99
CA ALA A 160 -36.98 28.70 2.32
C ALA A 160 -36.99 29.66 1.11
N ILE A 161 -36.65 29.15 -0.09
CA ILE A 161 -36.66 29.94 -1.33
C ILE A 161 -38.08 30.36 -1.72
N SER A 162 -39.06 29.47 -1.55
CA SER A 162 -40.47 29.75 -1.92
C SER A 162 -41.24 30.55 -0.87
N PHE A 163 -40.76 30.61 0.38
CA PHE A 163 -41.46 31.24 1.52
C PHE A 163 -41.90 32.69 1.26
N PRO A 164 -41.08 33.58 0.67
CA PRO A 164 -41.49 34.97 0.40
C PRO A 164 -42.54 35.11 -0.72
N HIS A 165 -42.81 34.05 -1.49
CA HIS A 165 -43.59 34.10 -2.74
C HIS A 165 -44.90 33.31 -2.66
N ASP A 166 -44.92 32.16 -1.97
CA ASP A 166 -46.13 31.36 -1.72
C ASP A 166 -46.00 30.57 -0.42
N GLU A 167 -46.76 30.99 0.60
CA GLU A 167 -46.75 30.36 1.93
C GLU A 167 -47.31 28.93 1.91
N ALA A 168 -48.33 28.65 1.11
CA ALA A 168 -48.97 27.34 1.07
C ALA A 168 -48.05 26.29 0.41
N PHE A 169 -47.40 26.67 -0.69
CA PHE A 169 -46.40 25.84 -1.36
C PHE A 169 -45.17 25.60 -0.48
N SER A 170 -44.63 26.67 0.13
CA SER A 170 -43.51 26.58 1.07
C SER A 170 -43.83 25.67 2.26
N ARG A 171 -45.03 25.80 2.85
CA ARG A 171 -45.48 24.95 3.95
C ARG A 171 -45.59 23.48 3.57
N SER A 172 -46.01 23.18 2.33
CA SER A 172 -46.03 21.80 1.82
C SER A 172 -44.61 21.23 1.77
N LEU A 173 -43.66 21.95 1.18
CA LEU A 173 -42.26 21.53 1.10
C LEU A 173 -41.59 21.40 2.47
N TYR A 174 -41.92 22.30 3.40
CA TYR A 174 -41.44 22.23 4.78
C TYR A 174 -41.99 20.99 5.50
N THR A 175 -43.28 20.68 5.30
CA THR A 175 -43.90 19.46 5.84
C THR A 175 -43.25 18.22 5.23
N ASP A 176 -42.93 18.24 3.94
CA ASP A 176 -42.19 17.16 3.28
C ASP A 176 -40.76 17.03 3.80
N ALA A 177 -40.09 18.14 4.11
CA ALA A 177 -38.77 18.12 4.75
C ALA A 177 -38.84 17.47 6.14
N ILE A 178 -39.85 17.82 6.95
CA ILE A 178 -40.11 17.17 8.23
C ILE A 178 -40.36 15.67 8.05
N ASN A 179 -41.24 15.29 7.11
CA ASN A 179 -41.52 13.89 6.82
C ASN A 179 -40.26 13.16 6.38
N ALA A 180 -39.43 13.76 5.53
CA ALA A 180 -38.16 13.19 5.08
C ALA A 180 -37.14 13.05 6.23
N ALA A 181 -37.17 13.93 7.23
CA ALA A 181 -36.34 13.80 8.43
C ALA A 181 -36.78 12.62 9.32
N TYR A 182 -38.08 12.28 9.34
CA TYR A 182 -38.62 11.12 10.06
C TYR A 182 -38.65 9.83 9.25
N GLN A 183 -38.58 9.91 7.91
CA GLN A 183 -38.71 8.79 6.99
C GLN A 183 -37.40 8.56 6.23
N GLY A 184 -36.76 7.42 6.47
CA GLY A 184 -35.59 7.00 5.72
C GLY A 184 -34.58 6.23 6.57
N VAL A 185 -33.43 5.99 5.97
CA VAL A 185 -32.23 5.44 6.59
C VAL A 185 -31.41 6.61 7.14
N GLY A 186 -31.34 6.74 8.46
CA GLY A 186 -30.44 7.68 9.11
C GLY A 186 -29.04 7.08 9.31
N ASP A 187 -28.11 7.94 9.73
CA ASP A 187 -26.74 7.55 10.07
C ASP A 187 -26.67 6.56 11.25
N ASP A 188 -27.76 6.43 12.01
CA ASP A 188 -27.90 5.46 13.10
C ASP A 188 -27.78 4.00 12.65
N VAL A 189 -28.04 3.72 11.37
CA VAL A 189 -27.87 2.39 10.79
C VAL A 189 -26.42 1.91 10.84
N ALA A 190 -25.43 2.79 10.70
CA ALA A 190 -24.03 2.44 10.86
C ALA A 190 -23.73 1.92 12.27
N HIS A 191 -24.30 2.57 13.30
CA HIS A 191 -24.15 2.14 14.70
C HIS A 191 -24.87 0.82 14.96
N ARG A 192 -26.08 0.61 14.41
CA ARG A 192 -26.80 -0.66 14.54
C ARG A 192 -26.06 -1.82 13.87
N LEU A 193 -25.49 -1.60 12.67
CA LEU A 193 -24.63 -2.58 12.01
C LEU A 193 -23.40 -2.92 12.85
N ALA A 194 -22.81 -1.93 13.55
CA ALA A 194 -21.67 -2.15 14.42
C ALA A 194 -22.03 -3.04 15.61
N VAL A 195 -23.21 -2.82 16.21
CA VAL A 195 -23.76 -3.69 17.27
C VAL A 195 -23.95 -5.11 16.74
N GLY A 196 -24.55 -5.26 15.55
CA GLY A 196 -24.76 -6.56 14.92
C GLY A 196 -23.45 -7.30 14.63
N ALA A 197 -22.46 -6.62 14.08
CA ALA A 197 -21.13 -7.16 13.82
C ALA A 197 -20.45 -7.62 15.13
N GLN A 198 -20.49 -6.81 16.18
CA GLN A 198 -19.89 -7.16 17.46
C GLN A 198 -20.60 -8.32 18.16
N ALA A 199 -21.93 -8.39 18.06
CA ALA A 199 -22.69 -9.54 18.55
C ALA A 199 -22.31 -10.82 17.78
N ALA A 200 -22.23 -10.72 16.45
CA ALA A 200 -21.82 -11.81 15.58
C ALA A 200 -20.39 -12.32 15.88
N SER A 201 -19.43 -11.42 16.11
CA SER A 201 -18.06 -11.79 16.52
C SER A 201 -18.00 -12.59 17.82
N GLN A 202 -18.96 -12.40 18.74
CA GLN A 202 -19.00 -13.14 20.01
C GLN A 202 -19.53 -14.57 19.87
N LEU A 203 -20.29 -14.88 18.82
CA LEU A 203 -20.76 -16.25 18.57
C LEU A 203 -19.62 -17.21 18.20
N GLY A 204 -18.56 -16.73 17.56
CA GLY A 204 -17.39 -17.55 17.19
C GLY A 204 -17.76 -18.78 16.33
N HIS A 205 -16.90 -19.82 16.36
CA HIS A 205 -17.10 -21.11 15.67
C HIS A 205 -18.17 -22.00 16.29
N THR A 206 -18.88 -21.54 17.32
CA THR A 206 -19.90 -22.36 17.98
C THR A 206 -21.13 -22.55 17.09
N MET A 207 -21.22 -21.78 16.00
CA MET A 207 -22.30 -21.84 15.01
C MET A 207 -22.06 -22.87 13.91
N PRO A 208 -23.11 -23.54 13.41
CA PRO A 208 -23.03 -24.31 12.17
C PRO A 208 -22.55 -23.41 11.01
N PRO A 209 -21.65 -23.91 10.12
CA PRO A 209 -21.10 -23.10 9.02
C PRO A 209 -22.14 -22.40 8.15
N ALA A 210 -23.27 -23.07 7.89
CA ALA A 210 -24.37 -22.54 7.08
C ALA A 210 -25.00 -21.29 7.72
N GLU A 211 -25.26 -21.33 9.02
CA GLU A 211 -25.90 -20.25 9.77
C GLU A 211 -24.94 -19.07 9.94
N GLY A 212 -23.67 -19.35 10.25
CA GLY A 212 -22.61 -18.34 10.27
C GLY A 212 -22.44 -17.64 8.91
N HIS A 213 -22.49 -18.39 7.80
CA HIS A 213 -22.43 -17.83 6.46
C HIS A 213 -23.66 -16.96 6.12
N ALA A 214 -24.86 -17.39 6.50
CA ALA A 214 -26.09 -16.63 6.27
C ALA A 214 -26.07 -15.28 7.00
N ILE A 215 -25.67 -15.27 8.27
CA ILE A 215 -25.50 -14.04 9.06
C ILE A 215 -24.44 -13.13 8.44
N ALA A 216 -23.28 -13.69 8.05
CA ALA A 216 -22.21 -12.94 7.40
C ALA A 216 -22.67 -12.29 6.09
N THR A 217 -23.40 -13.04 5.25
CA THR A 217 -23.96 -12.57 3.99
C THR A 217 -24.97 -11.44 4.22
N GLN A 218 -25.88 -11.60 5.19
CA GLN A 218 -26.89 -10.60 5.48
C GLN A 218 -26.27 -9.31 6.05
N LEU A 219 -25.30 -9.41 6.96
CA LEU A 219 -24.54 -8.25 7.46
C LEU A 219 -23.84 -7.50 6.31
N ALA A 220 -23.11 -8.22 5.47
CA ALA A 220 -22.43 -7.65 4.32
C ALA A 220 -23.38 -6.99 3.32
N GLY A 221 -24.48 -7.67 2.99
CA GLY A 221 -25.51 -7.15 2.09
C GLY A 221 -26.16 -5.88 2.64
N LEU A 222 -26.38 -5.78 3.96
CA LEU A 222 -26.91 -4.57 4.58
C LEU A 222 -25.89 -3.42 4.55
N VAL A 223 -24.60 -3.68 4.75
CA VAL A 223 -23.54 -2.67 4.60
C VAL A 223 -23.55 -2.08 3.19
N GLU A 224 -23.50 -2.94 2.16
CA GLU A 224 -23.54 -2.48 0.76
C GLU A 224 -24.87 -1.78 0.41
N ALA A 225 -26.00 -2.30 0.90
CA ALA A 225 -27.31 -1.71 0.65
C ALA A 225 -27.47 -0.33 1.29
N TYR A 226 -26.86 -0.09 2.46
CA TYR A 226 -27.03 1.16 3.19
C TYR A 226 -25.98 2.23 2.85
N GLN A 227 -24.84 1.85 2.27
CA GLN A 227 -23.76 2.77 1.91
C GLN A 227 -24.21 4.03 1.13
N PRO A 228 -25.09 3.96 0.11
CA PRO A 228 -25.51 5.16 -0.63
C PRO A 228 -26.35 6.15 0.17
N TYR A 229 -26.83 5.78 1.37
CA TYR A 229 -27.77 6.56 2.18
C TYR A 229 -27.14 7.22 3.41
N LEU A 230 -25.82 7.12 3.57
CA LEU A 230 -25.12 7.73 4.70
C LEU A 230 -24.58 9.11 4.32
N SER A 231 -24.49 9.99 5.31
CA SER A 231 -23.84 11.29 5.14
C SER A 231 -22.32 11.12 4.91
N GLU A 232 -21.73 11.91 3.99
CA GLU A 232 -20.28 11.85 3.70
C GLU A 232 -19.42 12.33 4.89
N ASP A 233 -19.97 13.20 5.75
CA ASP A 233 -19.21 13.92 6.78
C ASP A 233 -19.20 13.23 8.16
N ASP A 234 -20.27 12.50 8.55
CA ASP A 234 -20.46 12.05 9.95
C ASP A 234 -20.56 10.53 10.15
N ALA A 235 -20.90 9.74 9.13
CA ALA A 235 -21.27 8.32 9.29
C ALA A 235 -20.36 7.35 8.55
N GLN A 236 -19.42 6.73 9.28
CA GLN A 236 -18.59 5.64 8.75
C GLN A 236 -19.24 4.28 9.00
N LEU A 237 -19.46 3.52 7.92
CA LEU A 237 -19.89 2.13 8.03
C LEU A 237 -18.87 1.30 8.82
N PRO A 238 -19.32 0.33 9.64
CA PRO A 238 -18.44 -0.52 10.43
C PRO A 238 -17.83 -1.64 9.56
N THR A 239 -17.28 -1.31 8.39
CA THR A 239 -16.81 -2.27 7.39
C THR A 239 -15.76 -3.22 7.98
N HIS A 240 -14.73 -2.71 8.67
CA HIS A 240 -13.72 -3.55 9.32
C HIS A 240 -14.31 -4.49 10.39
N ALA A 241 -15.31 -4.04 11.15
CA ALA A 241 -15.95 -4.86 12.18
C ALA A 241 -16.83 -5.95 11.54
N VAL A 242 -17.57 -5.61 10.47
CA VAL A 242 -18.38 -6.58 9.71
C VAL A 242 -17.48 -7.60 9.02
N LEU A 243 -16.35 -7.18 8.45
CA LEU A 243 -15.37 -8.09 7.85
C LEU A 243 -14.79 -9.04 8.90
N ALA A 244 -14.38 -8.53 10.06
CA ALA A 244 -13.91 -9.36 11.17
C ALA A 244 -14.99 -10.32 11.70
N ALA A 245 -16.25 -9.88 11.80
CA ALA A 245 -17.38 -10.70 12.21
C ALA A 245 -17.67 -11.81 11.19
N ALA A 246 -17.71 -11.48 9.90
CA ALA A 246 -17.88 -12.42 8.81
C ALA A 246 -16.79 -13.49 8.83
N THR A 247 -15.51 -13.10 8.97
CA THR A 247 -14.40 -14.04 9.08
C THR A 247 -14.48 -14.91 10.34
N THR A 248 -14.93 -14.35 11.47
CA THR A 248 -15.07 -15.09 12.74
C THR A 248 -16.16 -16.16 12.64
N LEU A 249 -17.29 -15.83 12.00
CA LEU A 249 -18.41 -16.76 11.77
C LEU A 249 -18.08 -17.81 10.71
N SER A 250 -17.48 -17.38 9.60
CA SER A 250 -17.10 -18.22 8.47
C SER A 250 -15.87 -17.61 7.77
N PRO A 251 -14.67 -18.17 7.99
CA PRO A 251 -13.45 -17.69 7.36
C PRO A 251 -13.54 -17.61 5.83
N ALA A 252 -14.25 -18.55 5.20
CA ALA A 252 -14.54 -18.53 3.77
C ALA A 252 -15.38 -17.31 3.36
N ALA A 253 -16.46 -17.00 4.11
CA ALA A 253 -17.28 -15.81 3.87
C ALA A 253 -16.48 -14.53 4.06
N GLY A 254 -15.61 -14.47 5.07
CA GLY A 254 -14.73 -13.34 5.32
C GLY A 254 -13.72 -13.07 4.20
N VAL A 255 -13.09 -14.13 3.66
CA VAL A 255 -12.18 -14.01 2.51
C VAL A 255 -12.94 -13.57 1.25
N ALA A 256 -14.09 -14.20 0.95
CA ALA A 256 -14.93 -13.83 -0.18
C ALA A 256 -15.43 -12.38 -0.08
N LEU A 257 -15.83 -11.95 1.13
CA LEU A 257 -16.26 -10.58 1.39
C LEU A 257 -15.11 -9.58 1.22
N GLY A 258 -13.91 -9.90 1.71
CA GLY A 258 -12.73 -9.06 1.52
C GLY A 258 -12.38 -8.86 0.03
N LEU A 259 -12.43 -9.93 -0.76
CA LEU A 259 -12.24 -9.87 -2.22
C LEU A 259 -13.34 -9.05 -2.91
N ARG A 260 -14.60 -9.28 -2.53
CA ARG A 260 -15.75 -8.53 -3.05
C ARG A 260 -15.64 -7.03 -2.76
N TRP A 261 -15.30 -6.66 -1.53
CA TRP A 261 -15.20 -5.25 -1.14
C TRP A 261 -13.97 -4.55 -1.70
N ASP A 262 -12.87 -5.25 -1.97
CA ASP A 262 -11.77 -4.65 -2.73
C ASP A 262 -12.19 -4.41 -4.19
N ALA A 263 -12.88 -5.37 -4.81
CA ALA A 263 -13.34 -5.23 -6.19
C ALA A 263 -14.36 -4.09 -6.36
N LEU A 264 -15.29 -3.95 -5.41
CA LEU A 264 -16.31 -2.91 -5.39
C LEU A 264 -15.84 -1.57 -4.79
N ASP A 265 -14.55 -1.44 -4.43
CA ASP A 265 -13.96 -0.23 -3.83
C ASP A 265 -14.64 0.20 -2.49
N VAL A 266 -15.21 -0.76 -1.75
CA VAL A 266 -15.82 -0.55 -0.42
C VAL A 266 -14.74 -0.56 0.67
N VAL A 267 -13.84 -1.55 0.63
CA VAL A 267 -12.66 -1.65 1.48
C VAL A 267 -11.54 -2.24 0.66
N ARG A 268 -10.45 -1.49 0.47
CA ARG A 268 -9.30 -1.96 -0.30
C ARG A 268 -8.57 -3.10 0.40
N LEU A 269 -7.99 -4.02 -0.36
CA LEU A 269 -7.24 -5.17 0.12
C LEU A 269 -6.19 -4.80 1.20
N PRO A 270 -5.39 -3.73 1.05
CA PRO A 270 -4.40 -3.35 2.07
C PRO A 270 -4.99 -2.99 3.45
N GLU A 271 -6.25 -2.57 3.48
CA GLU A 271 -6.99 -2.22 4.70
C GLU A 271 -7.79 -3.43 5.21
N GLY A 272 -8.46 -4.14 4.29
CA GLY A 272 -9.33 -5.27 4.58
C GLY A 272 -8.63 -6.55 5.01
N ILE A 273 -7.38 -6.80 4.57
CA ILE A 273 -6.68 -8.04 4.95
C ILE A 273 -6.36 -8.10 6.45
N ARG A 274 -6.15 -6.94 7.10
CA ARG A 274 -5.84 -6.84 8.53
C ARG A 274 -6.95 -7.45 9.41
N PRO A 275 -8.22 -6.99 9.35
CA PRO A 275 -9.30 -7.58 10.14
C PRO A 275 -9.54 -9.04 9.79
N VAL A 276 -9.37 -9.47 8.53
CA VAL A 276 -9.49 -10.89 8.13
C VAL A 276 -8.44 -11.74 8.86
N VAL A 277 -7.16 -11.36 8.78
CA VAL A 277 -6.06 -12.09 9.43
C VAL A 277 -6.25 -12.12 10.96
N GLN A 278 -6.58 -10.99 11.58
CA GLN A 278 -6.78 -10.92 13.02
C GLN A 278 -7.98 -11.75 13.49
N ALA A 279 -9.09 -11.70 12.75
CA ALA A 279 -10.28 -12.49 13.06
C ALA A 279 -10.02 -13.99 12.87
N ALA A 280 -9.48 -14.42 11.73
CA ALA A 280 -9.22 -15.83 11.43
C ALA A 280 -8.21 -16.48 12.39
N THR A 281 -7.21 -15.72 12.84
CA THR A 281 -6.24 -16.18 13.86
C THR A 281 -6.83 -16.21 15.26
N GLY A 282 -7.62 -15.19 15.64
CA GLY A 282 -8.39 -15.20 16.90
C GLY A 282 -9.41 -16.33 16.98
N ALA A 283 -9.90 -16.73 15.81
CA ALA A 283 -10.79 -17.85 15.55
C ALA A 283 -10.09 -19.23 15.53
N HIS A 284 -8.77 -19.30 15.67
CA HIS A 284 -7.99 -20.53 15.53
C HIS A 284 -8.16 -21.26 14.18
N CYS A 285 -8.68 -20.58 13.14
CA CYS A 285 -8.78 -21.14 11.78
C CYS A 285 -7.43 -21.13 11.09
N TRP A 286 -6.67 -20.03 11.24
CA TRP A 286 -5.33 -19.89 10.70
C TRP A 286 -4.30 -19.92 11.82
N GLN A 287 -3.23 -20.69 11.63
CA GLN A 287 -2.10 -20.65 12.57
C GLN A 287 -1.43 -19.28 12.48
N PRO A 288 -1.08 -18.63 13.62
CA PRO A 288 -0.49 -17.30 13.60
C PRO A 288 0.77 -17.17 12.74
N ALA A 289 1.63 -18.20 12.72
CA ALA A 289 2.84 -18.23 11.91
C ALA A 289 2.54 -18.16 10.40
N GLN A 290 1.47 -18.82 9.95
CA GLN A 290 1.03 -18.81 8.55
C GLN A 290 0.33 -17.49 8.21
N ALA A 291 -0.58 -17.06 9.07
CA ALA A 291 -1.39 -15.85 8.85
C ALA A 291 -0.56 -14.56 8.84
N LEU A 292 0.59 -14.54 9.53
CA LEU A 292 1.56 -13.44 9.49
C LEU A 292 1.87 -13.01 8.05
N TRP A 293 2.04 -13.97 7.13
CA TRP A 293 2.51 -13.69 5.78
C TRP A 293 1.44 -13.07 4.88
N LEU A 294 0.16 -13.26 5.18
CA LEU A 294 -0.91 -12.54 4.47
C LEU A 294 -0.87 -11.03 4.73
N LEU A 295 -0.22 -10.58 5.81
CA LEU A 295 -0.01 -9.16 6.05
C LEU A 295 0.89 -8.50 4.99
N LYS A 296 1.62 -9.26 4.15
CA LYS A 296 2.32 -8.71 2.97
C LYS A 296 1.37 -8.02 1.99
N LEU A 297 0.09 -8.45 1.94
CA LEU A 297 -0.96 -7.81 1.13
C LEU A 297 -1.36 -6.42 1.63
N ARG A 298 -0.85 -5.97 2.79
CA ARG A 298 -0.97 -4.57 3.24
C ARG A 298 -0.08 -3.60 2.47
N GLY A 299 0.88 -4.11 1.71
CA GLY A 299 1.89 -3.33 1.01
C GLY A 299 3.05 -2.86 1.88
N GLU A 300 4.09 -2.35 1.22
CA GLU A 300 5.42 -2.11 1.82
C GLU A 300 5.59 -0.67 2.39
N PHE A 301 4.52 0.14 2.43
CA PHE A 301 4.57 1.55 2.88
C PHE A 301 4.19 1.77 4.35
N LEU A 302 3.88 0.69 5.08
CA LEU A 302 3.30 0.75 6.42
C LEU A 302 4.22 0.11 7.45
N ASP A 303 4.21 0.63 8.68
CA ASP A 303 4.78 -0.09 9.81
C ASP A 303 3.85 -1.26 10.15
N ILE A 304 4.24 -2.47 9.73
CA ILE A 304 3.46 -3.70 9.95
C ILE A 304 3.66 -4.30 11.34
N SER A 305 4.68 -3.84 12.09
CA SER A 305 5.05 -4.42 13.37
C SER A 305 3.91 -4.50 14.40
N PRO A 306 2.97 -3.54 14.53
CA PRO A 306 1.88 -3.66 15.50
C PRO A 306 0.95 -4.84 15.19
N ASP A 307 0.60 -5.02 13.92
CA ASP A 307 -0.36 -6.05 13.49
C ASP A 307 0.29 -7.43 13.49
N ALA A 308 1.53 -7.52 13.01
CA ALA A 308 2.31 -8.75 13.03
C ALA A 308 2.51 -9.28 14.46
N LEU A 309 2.90 -8.41 15.40
CA LEU A 309 3.07 -8.80 16.80
C LEU A 309 1.74 -9.16 17.47
N ALA A 310 0.62 -8.53 17.08
CA ALA A 310 -0.71 -8.90 17.58
C ALA A 310 -1.13 -10.31 17.12
N VAL A 311 -0.77 -10.71 15.89
CA VAL A 311 -0.96 -12.07 15.39
C VAL A 311 -0.08 -13.06 16.18
N LEU A 312 1.24 -12.79 16.27
CA LEU A 312 2.18 -13.66 16.97
C LEU A 312 1.88 -13.78 18.47
N ALA A 313 1.27 -12.77 19.09
CA ALA A 313 0.85 -12.82 20.50
C ALA A 313 -0.19 -13.92 20.80
N LYS A 314 -0.85 -14.48 19.77
CA LYS A 314 -1.79 -15.61 19.90
C LYS A 314 -1.08 -16.95 20.12
N LEU A 315 0.22 -17.04 19.86
CA LEU A 315 1.00 -18.25 20.12
C LEU A 315 1.34 -18.34 21.63
N PRO A 316 1.25 -19.55 22.21
CA PRO A 316 1.64 -19.75 23.60
C PRO A 316 3.16 -19.54 23.76
N HIS A 317 3.60 -19.12 24.95
CA HIS A 317 5.03 -18.81 25.20
C HIS A 317 5.48 -19.12 26.65
N ALA A 318 4.65 -19.81 27.45
CA ALA A 318 4.93 -20.08 28.86
C ALA A 318 6.10 -21.07 29.02
N THR A 319 6.19 -22.09 28.16
CA THR A 319 7.25 -23.10 28.20
C THR A 319 8.35 -22.86 27.16
N ALA A 320 9.52 -23.47 27.35
CA ALA A 320 10.61 -23.39 26.38
C ALA A 320 10.23 -23.96 24.99
N ALA A 321 9.49 -25.07 24.96
CA ALA A 321 8.98 -25.66 23.72
C ALA A 321 8.00 -24.73 22.99
N GLN A 322 7.15 -24.02 23.73
CA GLN A 322 6.23 -23.04 23.17
C GLN A 322 6.99 -21.82 22.60
N ARG A 323 8.03 -21.35 23.29
CA ARG A 323 8.90 -20.28 22.77
C ARG A 323 9.64 -20.68 21.50
N GLN A 324 9.94 -21.96 21.31
CA GLN A 324 10.61 -22.45 20.10
C GLN A 324 9.77 -22.18 18.83
N GLN A 325 8.44 -22.30 18.91
CA GLN A 325 7.52 -22.02 17.80
C GLN A 325 7.52 -20.54 17.36
N LEU A 326 8.00 -19.64 18.22
CA LEU A 326 8.11 -18.21 17.91
C LEU A 326 9.41 -17.87 17.16
N VAL A 327 10.44 -18.72 17.22
CA VAL A 327 11.79 -18.39 16.76
C VAL A 327 11.82 -18.09 15.26
N GLY A 328 11.23 -18.96 14.44
CA GLY A 328 11.17 -18.80 12.99
C GLY A 328 10.38 -17.55 12.58
N PRO A 329 9.08 -17.45 12.94
CA PRO A 329 8.24 -16.30 12.58
C PRO A 329 8.78 -14.96 13.10
N LEU A 330 9.31 -14.92 14.33
CA LEU A 330 9.87 -13.69 14.90
C LEU A 330 11.15 -13.26 14.17
N SER A 331 12.02 -14.20 13.80
CA SER A 331 13.24 -13.86 13.07
C SER A 331 12.93 -13.30 11.69
N ALA A 332 12.00 -13.93 10.98
CA ALA A 332 11.59 -13.47 9.67
C ALA A 332 10.83 -12.12 9.74
N LEU A 333 10.03 -11.88 10.79
CA LEU A 333 9.45 -10.56 11.06
C LEU A 333 10.52 -9.50 11.36
N ALA A 334 11.54 -9.84 12.14
CA ALA A 334 12.64 -8.93 12.46
C ALA A 334 13.38 -8.49 11.19
N ASP A 335 13.70 -9.43 10.30
CA ASP A 335 14.35 -9.16 9.02
C ASP A 335 13.44 -8.33 8.10
N TRP A 336 12.15 -8.69 8.05
CA TRP A 336 11.14 -7.93 7.30
C TRP A 336 11.07 -6.47 7.79
N VAL A 337 10.94 -6.24 9.10
CA VAL A 337 10.83 -4.88 9.67
C VAL A 337 12.11 -4.09 9.44
N ALA A 338 13.28 -4.71 9.61
CA ALA A 338 14.57 -4.05 9.41
C ALA A 338 14.82 -3.64 7.96
N ARG A 339 14.34 -4.44 6.99
CA ARG A 339 14.57 -4.21 5.56
C ARG A 339 13.48 -3.37 4.89
N ASP A 340 12.20 -3.59 5.21
CA ASP A 340 11.08 -3.11 4.39
C ASP A 340 10.35 -1.91 4.99
N THR A 341 10.40 -1.72 6.31
CA THR A 341 9.74 -0.57 6.96
C THR A 341 10.37 0.74 6.46
N PRO A 342 9.58 1.77 6.07
CA PRO A 342 10.11 3.09 5.69
C PRO A 342 11.06 3.67 6.75
N LEU A 343 12.15 4.31 6.31
CA LEU A 343 13.28 4.74 7.15
C LEU A 343 12.81 5.58 8.35
N ALA A 344 11.96 6.58 8.13
CA ALA A 344 11.43 7.46 9.18
C ALA A 344 10.65 6.73 10.30
N ARG A 345 10.07 5.55 10.01
CA ARG A 345 9.28 4.76 10.97
C ARG A 345 10.05 3.55 11.51
N ARG A 346 11.13 3.17 10.85
CA ARG A 346 11.92 1.97 11.13
C ARG A 346 12.44 1.92 12.57
N PRO A 347 13.02 2.98 13.18
CA PRO A 347 13.48 2.92 14.56
C PRO A 347 12.37 2.57 15.57
N ALA A 348 11.16 3.13 15.39
CA ALA A 348 10.03 2.83 16.26
C ALA A 348 9.56 1.37 16.12
N ALA A 349 9.50 0.85 14.89
CA ALA A 349 9.16 -0.54 14.62
C ALA A 349 10.20 -1.51 15.21
N LEU A 350 11.49 -1.22 15.01
CA LEU A 350 12.61 -1.99 15.57
C LEU A 350 12.56 -2.06 17.10
N ARG A 351 12.34 -0.93 17.79
CA ARG A 351 12.18 -0.90 19.26
C ARG A 351 11.01 -1.77 19.71
N ARG A 352 9.88 -1.72 19.00
CA ARG A 352 8.68 -2.51 19.32
C ARG A 352 8.96 -4.00 19.23
N VAL A 353 9.62 -4.46 18.16
CA VAL A 353 9.98 -5.87 17.97
C VAL A 353 11.00 -6.33 19.03
N ALA A 354 12.03 -5.53 19.31
CA ALA A 354 13.04 -5.85 20.32
C ALA A 354 12.45 -5.94 21.73
N ALA A 355 11.58 -5.00 22.12
CA ALA A 355 10.88 -5.03 23.40
C ALA A 355 9.99 -6.28 23.52
N TRP A 356 9.18 -6.57 22.49
CA TRP A 356 8.31 -7.74 22.47
C TRP A 356 9.08 -9.07 22.58
N ALA A 357 10.24 -9.16 21.92
CA ALA A 357 11.13 -10.32 22.02
C ALA A 357 11.76 -10.45 23.40
N THR A 358 12.15 -9.33 24.02
CA THR A 358 12.73 -9.28 25.37
C THR A 358 11.73 -9.76 26.42
N ASP A 359 10.48 -9.30 26.35
CA ASP A 359 9.38 -9.73 27.25
C ASP A 359 9.14 -11.25 27.20
N ARG A 360 9.55 -11.91 26.10
CA ARG A 360 9.39 -13.35 25.86
C ARG A 360 10.68 -14.14 25.97
N GLN A 361 11.76 -13.56 26.50
CA GLN A 361 13.07 -14.21 26.67
C GLN A 361 13.71 -14.67 25.34
N LEU A 362 13.45 -13.97 24.24
CA LEU A 362 13.95 -14.26 22.89
C LEU A 362 14.99 -13.23 22.39
N SER A 363 15.55 -12.41 23.29
CA SER A 363 16.55 -11.38 22.96
C SER A 363 17.88 -11.93 22.41
N ASN A 364 18.16 -13.23 22.61
CA ASN A 364 19.38 -13.88 22.15
C ASN A 364 19.36 -14.28 20.67
N LEU A 365 18.22 -14.16 19.98
CA LEU A 365 18.12 -14.49 18.56
C LEU A 365 19.04 -13.59 17.72
N PRO A 366 19.74 -14.12 16.70
CA PRO A 366 20.65 -13.33 15.87
C PRO A 366 19.99 -12.11 15.21
N SER A 367 18.77 -12.29 14.70
CA SER A 367 17.96 -11.23 14.10
C SER A 367 17.63 -10.12 15.11
N ILE A 368 17.28 -10.47 16.35
CA ILE A 368 17.01 -9.50 17.43
C ILE A 368 18.29 -8.78 17.88
N ARG A 369 19.43 -9.46 17.90
CA ARG A 369 20.73 -8.81 18.16
C ARG A 369 21.10 -7.81 17.07
N ALA A 370 20.83 -8.13 15.80
CA ALA A 370 21.02 -7.20 14.69
C ALA A 370 20.10 -5.96 14.81
N ILE A 371 18.85 -6.16 15.23
CA ILE A 371 17.95 -5.05 15.59
C ILE A 371 18.56 -4.19 16.70
N GLN A 372 19.08 -4.80 17.76
CA GLN A 372 19.67 -4.05 18.87
C GLN A 372 20.89 -3.22 18.40
N GLN A 373 21.74 -3.77 17.54
CA GLN A 373 22.85 -3.03 16.95
C GLN A 373 22.39 -1.81 16.14
N ALA A 374 21.33 -1.96 15.34
CA ALA A 374 20.75 -0.84 14.60
C ALA A 374 20.13 0.22 15.55
N LEU A 375 19.51 -0.21 16.65
CA LEU A 375 18.99 0.70 17.67
C LEU A 375 20.11 1.44 18.41
N ASP A 376 21.17 0.75 18.81
CA ASP A 376 22.33 1.37 19.45
C ASP A 376 22.99 2.40 18.53
N PHE A 377 23.12 2.06 17.24
CA PHE A 377 23.62 2.97 16.22
C PHE A 377 22.74 4.21 16.05
N THR A 378 21.43 4.03 15.87
CA THR A 378 20.49 5.16 15.70
C THR A 378 20.40 6.03 16.96
N ASN A 379 20.50 5.45 18.16
CA ASN A 379 20.56 6.20 19.41
C ASN A 379 21.87 6.99 19.53
N ALA A 380 22.99 6.49 19.00
CA ALA A 380 24.26 7.22 18.95
C ALA A 380 24.26 8.35 17.89
N LEU A 381 23.44 8.23 16.85
CA LEU A 381 23.23 9.26 15.83
C LEU A 381 22.30 10.38 16.29
N ALA A 382 21.37 10.08 17.21
CA ALA A 382 20.56 11.11 17.82
C ALA A 382 21.53 12.17 18.35
N PRO A 383 21.33 13.47 18.00
CA PRO A 383 22.17 14.51 18.58
C PRO A 383 22.16 14.25 20.07
N ALA A 384 23.35 14.02 20.66
CA ALA A 384 23.49 13.87 22.11
C ALA A 384 22.61 14.96 22.66
N GLU A 385 21.51 14.58 23.34
CA GLU A 385 20.52 15.54 23.83
C GLU A 385 21.36 16.68 24.36
N SER A 386 21.34 17.81 23.66
CA SER A 386 22.15 18.97 24.02
C SER A 386 21.73 19.16 25.43
N SER A 387 22.57 18.74 26.38
CA SER A 387 22.22 18.50 27.77
C SER A 387 21.30 19.63 28.12
N ALA A 388 19.99 19.35 28.15
CA ALA A 388 18.98 20.41 28.06
C ALA A 388 19.46 21.44 29.04
N THR A 389 19.90 22.60 28.53
CA THR A 389 20.82 23.50 29.24
C THR A 389 20.06 23.98 30.43
N ALA A 390 20.12 23.22 31.55
CA ALA A 390 19.01 23.03 32.48
C ALA A 390 17.98 24.11 32.23
N GLU A 391 17.09 23.90 31.24
CA GLU A 391 16.15 24.96 30.89
C GLU A 391 15.49 25.24 32.22
N GLU A 392 15.61 26.47 32.73
CA GLU A 392 15.02 26.83 34.01
C GLU A 392 13.62 26.24 33.95
N PRO A 393 13.31 25.27 34.85
CA PRO A 393 12.16 24.40 34.66
C PRO A 393 11.02 25.33 34.32
N SER A 394 10.44 25.14 33.12
CA SER A 394 9.57 26.18 32.58
C SER A 394 8.54 26.53 33.63
N TYR A 395 7.97 27.73 33.61
CA TYR A 395 6.93 28.10 34.57
C TYR A 395 5.93 26.94 34.82
N TYR A 396 5.58 26.19 33.76
CA TYR A 396 4.73 24.99 33.82
C TYR A 396 5.34 23.77 34.54
N GLU A 397 6.64 23.54 34.49
CA GLU A 397 7.33 22.45 35.20
C GLU A 397 7.53 22.74 36.69
N LEU A 398 7.90 23.99 37.05
CA LEU A 398 7.92 24.43 38.45
C LEU A 398 6.53 24.38 39.07
N GLU A 399 5.53 24.86 38.33
CA GLU A 399 4.13 24.78 38.75
C GLU A 399 3.64 23.32 38.85
N ARG A 400 4.15 22.40 38.01
CA ARG A 400 3.88 20.96 38.13
C ARG A 400 4.49 20.36 39.40
N GLN A 401 5.76 20.66 39.71
CA GLN A 401 6.45 20.15 40.90
C GLN A 401 5.85 20.70 42.20
N GLN A 402 5.52 22.00 42.25
CA GLN A 402 4.82 22.59 43.39
C GLN A 402 3.44 21.96 43.60
N ARG A 403 2.66 21.78 42.52
CA ARG A 403 1.37 21.08 42.58
C ARG A 403 1.53 19.63 43.06
N GLN A 404 2.58 18.95 42.64
CA GLN A 404 2.88 17.58 43.08
C GLN A 404 3.11 17.51 44.60
N GLN A 405 3.86 18.47 45.13
CA GLN A 405 4.17 18.56 46.55
C GLN A 405 2.94 18.96 47.40
N GLN A 406 2.08 19.83 46.87
CA GLN A 406 0.83 20.25 47.52
C GLN A 406 -0.13 19.07 47.73
N TRP A 407 -0.38 18.24 46.71
CA TRP A 407 -1.28 17.09 46.88
C TRP A 407 -0.65 15.99 47.73
N THR A 408 0.67 15.75 47.61
CA THR A 408 1.39 14.80 48.48
C THR A 408 1.21 15.18 49.96
N THR A 409 1.23 16.48 50.25
CA THR A 409 1.02 17.01 51.61
C THR A 409 -0.42 16.83 52.07
N ALA A 410 -1.41 17.16 51.24
CA ALA A 410 -2.83 16.97 51.57
C ALA A 410 -3.18 15.49 51.82
N ALA A 411 -2.64 14.58 50.99
CA ALA A 411 -2.82 13.14 51.14
C ALA A 411 -2.19 12.62 52.45
N GLN A 412 -1.00 13.11 52.83
CA GLN A 412 -0.35 12.76 54.10
C GLN A 412 -1.14 13.26 55.33
N GLN A 413 -1.83 14.39 55.20
CA GLN A 413 -2.66 14.96 56.27
C GLN A 413 -4.03 14.27 56.44
N ARG A 414 -4.39 13.34 55.55
CA ARG A 414 -5.68 12.60 55.57
C ARG A 414 -6.90 13.52 55.46
N ASP A 415 -6.73 14.70 54.86
CA ASP A 415 -7.79 15.69 54.70
C ASP A 415 -8.49 15.52 53.35
N VAL A 416 -9.59 14.78 53.35
CA VAL A 416 -10.42 14.52 52.17
C VAL A 416 -11.05 15.81 51.62
N ALA A 417 -11.34 16.81 52.46
CA ALA A 417 -11.99 18.05 52.03
C ALA A 417 -10.98 18.98 51.33
N ALA A 418 -9.79 19.15 51.91
CA ALA A 418 -8.70 19.90 51.26
C ALA A 418 -8.26 19.26 49.94
N PHE A 419 -8.23 17.93 49.87
CA PHE A 419 -7.93 17.22 48.62
C PHE A 419 -9.04 17.39 47.57
N ALA A 420 -10.30 17.48 47.99
CA ALA A 420 -11.44 17.74 47.09
C ALA A 420 -11.36 19.13 46.44
N GLU A 421 -11.03 20.16 47.22
CA GLU A 421 -10.85 21.53 46.73
C GLU A 421 -9.68 21.61 45.74
N TRP A 422 -8.58 20.92 46.02
CA TRP A 422 -7.44 20.79 45.11
C TRP A 422 -7.83 20.09 43.79
N LEU A 423 -8.58 18.99 43.85
CA LEU A 423 -9.06 18.26 42.66
C LEU A 423 -9.91 19.16 41.74
N THR A 424 -10.71 20.07 42.31
CA THR A 424 -11.57 20.98 41.53
C THR A 424 -10.83 22.16 40.91
N THR A 425 -9.62 22.47 41.36
CA THR A 425 -8.87 23.67 40.99
C THR A 425 -7.62 23.37 40.14
N SER A 426 -7.32 22.09 39.87
CA SER A 426 -6.04 21.67 39.27
C SER A 426 -6.16 21.01 37.88
N ASN A 427 -5.48 21.59 36.88
CA ASN A 427 -5.31 21.04 35.53
C ASN A 427 -4.10 20.06 35.45
N SER A 428 -4.03 19.08 36.36
CA SER A 428 -2.88 18.16 36.47
C SER A 428 -2.87 17.06 35.39
N SER A 429 -1.69 16.54 35.05
CA SER A 429 -1.51 15.44 34.08
C SER A 429 -1.99 14.08 34.62
N GLN A 430 -2.47 13.21 33.73
CA GLN A 430 -3.04 11.89 34.08
C GLN A 430 -2.08 10.99 34.88
N GLU A 431 -0.79 10.98 34.53
CA GLU A 431 0.22 10.09 35.14
C GLU A 431 0.47 10.37 36.63
N ALA A 432 0.32 11.62 37.07
CA ALA A 432 0.53 12.01 38.47
C ALA A 432 -0.72 11.86 39.34
N LEU A 433 -1.90 11.72 38.74
CA LEU A 433 -3.17 11.70 39.45
C LEU A 433 -3.48 10.35 40.10
N VAL A 434 -3.21 9.23 39.44
CA VAL A 434 -3.47 7.88 39.99
C VAL A 434 -2.70 7.66 41.30
N PRO A 435 -1.38 7.89 41.36
CA PRO A 435 -0.63 7.73 42.62
C PRO A 435 -1.19 8.62 43.75
N ALA A 436 -1.70 9.81 43.42
CA ALA A 436 -2.29 10.72 44.39
C ALA A 436 -3.57 10.21 45.03
N LEU A 437 -4.49 9.73 44.19
CA LEU A 437 -5.76 9.18 44.62
C LEU A 437 -5.53 7.91 45.46
N LEU A 438 -4.58 7.06 45.06
CA LEU A 438 -4.20 5.87 45.82
C LEU A 438 -3.54 6.23 47.16
N GLN A 439 -2.64 7.22 47.18
CA GLN A 439 -1.98 7.65 48.41
C GLN A 439 -2.98 8.22 49.43
N LEU A 440 -3.93 9.06 49.00
CA LEU A 440 -5.03 9.52 49.87
C LEU A 440 -5.85 8.32 50.37
N GLY A 441 -6.26 7.42 49.46
CA GLY A 441 -7.04 6.24 49.80
C GLY A 441 -6.37 5.38 50.87
N TYR A 442 -5.09 5.03 50.70
CA TYR A 442 -4.38 4.21 51.67
C TYR A 442 -4.07 4.94 52.99
N ALA A 443 -4.04 6.28 53.00
CA ALA A 443 -3.77 7.07 54.20
C ALA A 443 -5.00 7.27 55.11
N VAL A 444 -6.23 7.23 54.58
CA VAL A 444 -7.45 7.47 55.36
C VAL A 444 -7.83 6.29 56.27
N LEU A 445 -8.47 6.62 57.40
CA LEU A 445 -9.00 5.63 58.34
C LEU A 445 -10.21 4.87 57.74
N PRO A 446 -10.48 3.61 58.14
CA PRO A 446 -11.55 2.79 57.57
C PRO A 446 -12.95 3.44 57.57
N ASN A 447 -13.28 4.24 58.59
CA ASN A 447 -14.57 4.92 58.70
C ASN A 447 -14.76 6.07 57.69
N ARG A 448 -13.66 6.58 57.08
CA ARG A 448 -13.68 7.66 56.08
C ARG A 448 -13.50 7.18 54.64
N ARG A 449 -13.34 5.87 54.42
CA ARG A 449 -13.13 5.30 53.07
C ARG A 449 -14.30 5.56 52.12
N VAL A 450 -15.53 5.57 52.65
CA VAL A 450 -16.74 5.92 51.87
C VAL A 450 -16.70 7.38 51.39
N GLU A 451 -16.16 8.30 52.20
CA GLU A 451 -16.00 9.71 51.80
C GLU A 451 -15.04 9.85 50.62
N VAL A 452 -13.98 9.03 50.56
CA VAL A 452 -13.04 9.02 49.43
C VAL A 452 -13.69 8.47 48.16
N LEU A 453 -14.51 7.42 48.27
CA LEU A 453 -15.24 6.87 47.12
C LEU A 453 -16.28 7.86 46.58
N ASP A 454 -17.02 8.53 47.46
CA ASP A 454 -17.95 9.61 47.08
C ASP A 454 -17.22 10.77 46.41
N LEU A 455 -16.02 11.12 46.89
CA LEU A 455 -15.20 12.16 46.28
C LEU A 455 -14.84 11.82 44.84
N LEU A 456 -14.36 10.59 44.58
CA LEU A 456 -13.98 10.14 43.24
C LEU A 456 -15.16 10.20 42.25
N LEU A 457 -16.38 9.92 42.70
CA LEU A 457 -17.58 10.00 41.86
C LEU A 457 -18.12 11.43 41.66
N ARG A 458 -17.65 12.40 42.46
CA ARG A 458 -18.10 13.82 42.42
C ARG A 458 -17.19 14.74 41.61
N VAL A 459 -16.07 14.26 41.08
CA VAL A 459 -15.17 15.04 40.19
C VAL A 459 -15.85 15.25 38.83
N ARG A 460 -16.81 16.18 38.78
CA ARG A 460 -17.70 16.41 37.62
C ARG A 460 -17.05 17.17 36.48
N SER A 461 -16.07 18.03 36.77
CA SER A 461 -15.53 19.01 35.82
C SER A 461 -14.38 18.51 34.95
N HIS A 462 -13.75 17.38 35.30
CA HIS A 462 -12.47 16.95 34.69
C HIS A 462 -12.50 15.51 34.15
N TRP A 463 -13.70 14.91 34.03
CA TRP A 463 -13.83 13.53 33.52
C TRP A 463 -13.30 13.37 32.09
N GLU A 464 -13.44 14.42 31.28
CA GLU A 464 -12.98 14.51 29.89
C GLU A 464 -11.47 14.25 29.75
N SER A 465 -10.66 14.69 30.72
CA SER A 465 -9.21 14.56 30.70
C SER A 465 -8.64 13.60 31.75
N GLN A 466 -9.42 13.16 32.74
CA GLN A 466 -8.93 12.38 33.88
C GLN A 466 -9.75 11.10 34.19
N GLY A 467 -10.77 10.78 33.39
CA GLY A 467 -11.67 9.64 33.65
C GLY A 467 -10.97 8.29 33.81
N TYR A 468 -9.91 8.03 33.03
CA TYR A 468 -9.12 6.80 33.14
C TYR A 468 -8.34 6.69 34.47
N ALA A 469 -7.83 7.82 34.97
CA ALA A 469 -7.10 7.85 36.23
C ALA A 469 -8.02 7.61 37.43
N VAL A 470 -9.23 8.18 37.40
CA VAL A 470 -10.24 7.93 38.44
C VAL A 470 -10.73 6.48 38.37
N LEU A 471 -10.91 5.92 37.18
CA LEU A 471 -11.23 4.50 36.98
C LEU A 471 -10.21 3.56 37.61
N ASN A 472 -8.92 3.78 37.33
CA ASN A 472 -7.85 2.95 37.90
C ASN A 472 -7.81 3.04 39.42
N ALA A 473 -7.95 4.26 39.96
CA ALA A 473 -8.02 4.46 41.41
C ALA A 473 -9.24 3.77 42.02
N LEU A 474 -10.43 3.86 41.40
CA LEU A 474 -11.63 3.16 41.86
C LEU A 474 -11.44 1.64 41.85
N ALA A 475 -10.87 1.08 40.77
CA ALA A 475 -10.64 -0.35 40.66
C ALA A 475 -9.72 -0.86 41.79
N GLU A 476 -8.59 -0.19 42.01
CA GLU A 476 -7.62 -0.54 43.05
C GLU A 476 -8.19 -0.37 44.46
N LEU A 477 -8.87 0.74 44.76
CA LEU A 477 -9.42 1.01 46.09
C LEU A 477 -10.60 0.09 46.43
N LEU A 478 -11.52 -0.14 45.48
CA LEU A 478 -12.62 -1.10 45.67
C LEU A 478 -12.08 -2.52 45.82
N GLY A 479 -11.04 -2.89 45.06
CA GLY A 479 -10.32 -4.15 45.22
C GLY A 479 -9.66 -4.28 46.59
N ALA A 480 -8.98 -3.25 47.07
CA ALA A 480 -8.33 -3.26 48.39
C ALA A 480 -9.34 -3.24 49.56
N TRP A 481 -10.53 -2.66 49.37
CA TRP A 481 -11.53 -2.48 50.43
C TRP A 481 -12.73 -3.43 50.34
N HIS A 482 -12.71 -4.42 49.44
CA HIS A 482 -13.83 -5.31 49.15
C HIS A 482 -14.37 -6.09 50.37
N THR A 483 -13.55 -6.29 51.40
CA THR A 483 -13.93 -7.02 52.63
C THR A 483 -14.68 -6.17 53.65
N LEU A 484 -14.71 -4.84 53.49
CA LEU A 484 -15.37 -3.92 54.44
C LEU A 484 -16.86 -3.78 54.16
N ILE A 485 -17.68 -4.01 55.19
CA ILE A 485 -19.15 -3.90 55.11
C ILE A 485 -19.61 -2.51 54.62
N PRO A 486 -19.12 -1.37 55.15
CA PRO A 486 -19.57 -0.05 54.69
C PRO A 486 -19.28 0.23 53.21
N VAL A 487 -18.19 -0.32 52.67
CA VAL A 487 -17.83 -0.16 51.25
C VAL A 487 -18.72 -1.03 50.36
N ARG A 488 -19.05 -2.25 50.80
CA ARG A 488 -20.02 -3.11 50.09
C ARG A 488 -21.42 -2.50 50.06
N GLU A 489 -21.89 -1.96 51.18
CA GLU A 489 -23.19 -1.29 51.26
C GLU A 489 -23.25 -0.02 50.40
N TRP A 490 -22.16 0.77 50.43
CA TRP A 490 -22.02 1.93 49.56
C TRP A 490 -22.07 1.54 48.09
N ALA A 491 -21.32 0.50 47.66
CA ALA A 491 -21.24 0.09 46.26
C ALA A 491 -22.61 -0.30 45.66
N VAL A 492 -23.51 -0.86 46.47
CA VAL A 492 -24.87 -1.25 46.06
C VAL A 492 -25.73 -0.04 45.68
N ARG A 493 -25.44 1.17 46.20
CA ARG A 493 -26.24 2.39 45.96
C ARG A 493 -25.47 3.45 45.17
N GLY A 494 -24.24 3.75 45.60
CA GLY A 494 -23.40 4.81 45.03
C GLY A 494 -23.02 4.58 43.58
N LEU A 495 -22.73 3.32 43.19
CA LEU A 495 -22.42 2.99 41.80
C LEU A 495 -23.66 3.18 40.89
N PRO A 496 -24.83 2.54 41.11
CA PRO A 496 -26.01 2.78 40.29
C PRO A 496 -26.44 4.25 40.15
N ASP A 497 -26.41 5.02 41.25
CA ASP A 497 -26.74 6.45 41.21
C ASP A 497 -25.79 7.24 40.31
N PHE A 498 -24.51 6.87 40.32
CA PHE A 498 -23.49 7.46 39.46
C PHE A 498 -23.71 7.15 37.98
N TYR A 499 -24.02 5.90 37.61
CA TYR A 499 -24.37 5.57 36.21
C TYR A 499 -25.59 6.37 35.76
N GLY A 500 -26.64 6.43 36.58
CA GLY A 500 -27.85 7.20 36.25
C GLY A 500 -27.63 8.71 36.11
N ALA A 501 -26.55 9.24 36.70
CA ALA A 501 -26.19 10.65 36.59
C ALA A 501 -25.17 10.95 35.48
N ASN A 502 -24.45 9.95 34.96
CA ASN A 502 -23.30 10.18 34.06
C ASN A 502 -23.26 9.30 32.81
N LEU A 503 -24.31 8.52 32.51
CA LEU A 503 -24.29 7.56 31.40
C LEU A 503 -23.85 8.17 30.06
N ALA A 504 -24.38 9.34 29.66
CA ALA A 504 -24.00 10.03 28.41
C ALA A 504 -22.49 10.33 28.31
N ARG A 505 -21.83 10.61 29.44
CA ARG A 505 -20.37 10.81 29.50
C ARG A 505 -19.61 9.49 29.41
N LEU A 506 -20.14 8.45 30.04
CA LEU A 506 -19.51 7.12 30.06
C LEU A 506 -19.46 6.47 28.68
N VAL A 507 -20.43 6.79 27.82
CA VAL A 507 -20.52 6.35 26.41
C VAL A 507 -19.90 7.33 25.41
N GLY A 508 -19.31 8.44 25.87
CA GLY A 508 -18.55 9.32 25.00
C GLY A 508 -19.39 10.14 24.00
N ASP A 509 -20.67 10.41 24.30
CA ASP A 509 -21.66 11.03 23.39
C ASP A 509 -21.36 12.48 22.94
N SER A 510 -20.21 13.02 23.33
CA SER A 510 -19.74 14.39 23.08
C SER A 510 -18.34 14.44 22.45
N GLY A 511 -17.93 13.36 21.77
CA GLY A 511 -16.56 13.23 21.22
C GLY A 511 -15.52 12.85 22.27
N GLN A 512 -15.96 12.27 23.38
CA GLN A 512 -15.13 11.92 24.54
C GLN A 512 -14.79 10.41 24.55
N PRO A 513 -13.69 9.98 25.19
CA PRO A 513 -13.37 8.56 25.30
C PRO A 513 -14.46 7.77 26.05
N ALA A 514 -14.93 6.67 25.47
CA ALA A 514 -15.89 5.80 26.12
C ALA A 514 -15.23 4.97 27.23
N HIS A 515 -15.79 5.04 28.43
CA HIS A 515 -15.30 4.38 29.64
C HIS A 515 -16.24 3.29 30.16
N LEU A 516 -17.42 3.15 29.54
CA LEU A 516 -18.53 2.32 30.02
C LEU A 516 -18.12 0.88 30.35
N GLU A 517 -17.32 0.24 29.48
CA GLU A 517 -16.90 -1.15 29.70
C GLU A 517 -16.01 -1.31 30.94
N GLN A 518 -15.03 -0.43 31.12
CA GLN A 518 -14.10 -0.48 32.26
C GLN A 518 -14.87 -0.31 33.58
N PHE A 519 -15.89 0.54 33.55
CA PHE A 519 -16.80 0.73 34.67
C PHE A 519 -17.59 -0.54 35.00
N CYS A 520 -18.12 -1.24 34.01
CA CYS A 520 -18.81 -2.51 34.23
C CYS A 520 -17.90 -3.63 34.78
N GLN A 521 -16.58 -3.44 34.78
CA GLN A 521 -15.59 -4.38 35.32
C GLN A 521 -15.09 -4.01 36.72
N LEU A 522 -15.57 -2.91 37.32
CA LEU A 522 -15.14 -2.50 38.67
C LEU A 522 -15.46 -3.56 39.73
N PRO A 523 -14.60 -3.76 40.74
CA PRO A 523 -14.88 -4.65 41.86
C PRO A 523 -16.16 -4.22 42.60
N LEU A 524 -16.89 -5.19 43.16
CA LEU A 524 -18.16 -5.01 43.88
C LEU A 524 -19.37 -4.58 43.01
N VAL A 525 -19.22 -4.48 41.68
CA VAL A 525 -20.35 -4.43 40.75
C VAL A 525 -20.96 -5.83 40.66
N ASN A 526 -21.80 -6.18 41.63
CA ASN A 526 -22.43 -7.51 41.73
C ASN A 526 -23.81 -7.58 41.05
N GLN A 527 -24.23 -6.52 40.35
CA GLN A 527 -25.48 -6.47 39.60
C GLN A 527 -25.25 -6.89 38.15
N SER A 528 -26.27 -7.48 37.51
CA SER A 528 -26.19 -7.72 36.07
C SER A 528 -26.05 -6.39 35.33
N ARG A 529 -25.34 -6.40 34.18
CA ARG A 529 -25.17 -5.19 33.34
C ARG A 529 -26.52 -4.53 33.02
N ALA A 530 -27.55 -5.34 32.78
CA ALA A 530 -28.91 -4.87 32.54
C ALA A 530 -29.51 -4.11 33.74
N ALA A 531 -29.37 -4.66 34.96
CA ALA A 531 -29.87 -4.01 36.17
C ALA A 531 -29.17 -2.67 36.47
N LEU A 532 -27.93 -2.52 36.01
CA LEU A 532 -27.15 -1.28 36.16
C LEU A 532 -27.46 -0.24 35.07
N LEU A 533 -27.47 -0.66 33.81
CA LEU A 533 -27.49 0.25 32.67
C LEU A 533 -28.91 0.65 32.25
N LEU A 534 -29.90 -0.24 32.33
CA LEU A 534 -31.27 0.08 31.88
C LEU A 534 -31.93 1.21 32.71
N PRO A 535 -31.80 1.24 34.06
CA PRO A 535 -32.30 2.39 34.83
C PRO A 535 -31.58 3.69 34.49
N ALA A 536 -30.27 3.62 34.19
CA ALA A 536 -29.49 4.78 33.79
C ALA A 536 -29.92 5.32 32.42
N VAL A 537 -30.18 4.43 31.45
CA VAL A 537 -30.78 4.78 30.15
C VAL A 537 -32.13 5.44 30.36
N ALA A 538 -33.01 4.86 31.17
CA ALA A 538 -34.34 5.42 31.43
C ALA A 538 -34.28 6.84 32.02
N LYS A 539 -33.27 7.14 32.85
CA LYS A 539 -33.08 8.46 33.46
C LYS A 539 -32.48 9.50 32.51
N GLN A 540 -31.75 9.07 31.47
CA GLN A 540 -31.01 9.95 30.56
C GLN A 540 -31.46 9.84 29.10
N LEU A 541 -32.57 9.16 28.80
CA LEU A 541 -32.98 8.80 27.44
C LEU A 541 -32.98 10.00 26.48
N ASP A 542 -33.54 11.13 26.91
CA ASP A 542 -33.66 12.35 26.09
C ASP A 542 -32.31 13.01 25.76
N SER A 543 -31.23 12.63 26.45
CA SER A 543 -29.89 13.18 26.29
C SER A 543 -28.91 12.25 25.55
N LEU A 544 -29.34 11.03 25.20
CA LEU A 544 -28.49 10.04 24.54
C LEU A 544 -28.71 10.03 23.03
N SER A 545 -27.65 10.10 22.25
CA SER A 545 -27.70 9.87 20.81
C SER A 545 -27.96 8.39 20.47
N SER A 546 -28.24 8.13 19.18
CA SER A 546 -28.30 6.77 18.64
C SER A 546 -26.98 6.01 18.83
N ALA A 547 -25.84 6.69 18.65
CA ALA A 547 -24.51 6.11 18.87
C ALA A 547 -24.34 5.66 20.32
N ALA A 548 -24.71 6.51 21.27
CA ALA A 548 -24.68 6.22 22.70
C ALA A 548 -25.56 5.02 23.07
N LEU A 549 -26.80 4.98 22.57
CA LEU A 549 -27.70 3.85 22.81
C LEU A 549 -27.15 2.53 22.23
N CYS A 550 -26.56 2.57 21.03
CA CYS A 550 -25.90 1.41 20.44
C CYS A 550 -24.67 0.97 21.26
N GLN A 551 -23.87 1.88 21.81
CA GLN A 551 -22.76 1.51 22.70
C GLN A 551 -23.23 0.86 24.01
N VAL A 552 -24.35 1.33 24.58
CA VAL A 552 -24.97 0.66 25.74
C VAL A 552 -25.43 -0.74 25.34
N ALA A 553 -26.12 -0.89 24.21
CA ALA A 553 -26.58 -2.19 23.71
C ALA A 553 -25.40 -3.16 23.52
N THR A 554 -24.34 -2.71 22.86
CA THR A 554 -23.07 -3.43 22.72
C THR A 554 -22.51 -3.91 24.06
N THR A 555 -22.53 -3.05 25.08
CA THR A 555 -22.02 -3.38 26.42
C THR A 555 -22.90 -4.39 27.13
N LEU A 556 -24.22 -4.31 26.94
CA LEU A 556 -25.19 -5.28 27.48
C LEU A 556 -25.02 -6.67 26.88
N LEU A 557 -24.71 -6.74 25.57
CA LEU A 557 -24.56 -8.01 24.85
C LEU A 557 -23.31 -8.79 25.25
N LYS A 558 -22.30 -8.14 25.82
CA LYS A 558 -21.06 -8.82 26.24
C LYS A 558 -21.33 -9.91 27.26
N ASN A 559 -20.77 -11.09 27.02
CA ASN A 559 -20.94 -12.30 27.83
C ASN A 559 -22.37 -12.85 27.86
N SER A 560 -23.23 -12.44 26.92
CA SER A 560 -24.57 -13.03 26.78
C SER A 560 -24.46 -14.48 26.25
N PRO A 561 -25.39 -15.37 26.61
CA PRO A 561 -25.45 -16.72 26.05
C PRO A 561 -25.59 -16.70 24.52
N ALA A 562 -24.96 -17.67 23.84
CA ALA A 562 -24.97 -17.76 22.37
C ALA A 562 -26.39 -17.80 21.77
N THR A 563 -27.35 -18.46 22.44
CA THR A 563 -28.74 -18.53 21.99
C THR A 563 -29.46 -17.17 22.03
N GLU A 564 -29.17 -16.34 23.04
CA GLU A 564 -29.73 -14.99 23.16
C GLU A 564 -29.09 -14.05 22.15
N LEU A 565 -27.77 -14.15 21.96
CA LEU A 565 -27.04 -13.40 20.93
C LEU A 565 -27.56 -13.70 19.53
N LEU A 566 -27.75 -14.98 19.20
CA LEU A 566 -28.30 -15.41 17.91
C LEU A 566 -29.71 -14.87 17.68
N SER A 567 -30.57 -14.96 18.69
CA SER A 567 -31.93 -14.42 18.63
C SER A 567 -31.94 -12.91 18.42
N PHE A 568 -31.04 -12.19 19.11
CA PHE A 568 -30.86 -10.75 18.95
C PHE A 568 -30.36 -10.38 17.55
N ILE A 569 -29.39 -11.12 17.01
CA ILE A 569 -28.84 -10.89 15.67
C ILE A 569 -29.93 -11.08 14.63
N HIS A 570 -30.68 -12.19 14.66
CA HIS A 570 -31.79 -12.40 13.73
C HIS A 570 -32.82 -11.28 13.83
N TRP A 571 -33.25 -10.92 15.04
CA TRP A 571 -34.19 -9.81 15.24
C TRP A 571 -33.66 -8.49 14.64
N LEU A 572 -32.39 -8.18 14.87
CA LEU A 572 -31.77 -6.94 14.39
C LEU A 572 -31.69 -6.93 12.85
N LEU A 573 -31.16 -8.00 12.25
CA LEU A 573 -30.96 -8.08 10.81
C LEU A 573 -32.30 -8.13 10.05
N GLU A 574 -33.28 -8.88 10.55
CA GLU A 574 -34.64 -8.90 9.98
C GLU A 574 -35.29 -7.52 10.05
N ARG A 575 -35.18 -6.82 11.19
CA ARG A 575 -35.72 -5.47 11.35
C ARG A 575 -35.06 -4.48 10.39
N MET A 576 -33.75 -4.56 10.22
CA MET A 576 -33.00 -3.72 9.28
C MET A 576 -33.36 -4.04 7.84
N GLN A 577 -33.51 -5.31 7.48
CA GLN A 577 -33.93 -5.69 6.13
C GLN A 577 -35.38 -5.29 5.83
N ALA A 578 -36.29 -5.40 6.81
CA ALA A 578 -37.67 -4.94 6.68
C ALA A 578 -37.74 -3.41 6.49
N GLN A 579 -36.87 -2.65 7.17
CA GLN A 579 -36.74 -1.19 6.95
C GLN A 579 -36.29 -0.89 5.51
N LEU A 580 -35.30 -1.62 4.99
CA LEU A 580 -34.87 -1.51 3.60
C LEU A 580 -35.99 -1.83 2.60
N GLN A 581 -36.78 -2.88 2.86
CA GLN A 581 -37.92 -3.27 2.04
C GLN A 581 -39.07 -2.26 2.07
N ALA A 582 -39.31 -1.62 3.22
CA ALA A 582 -40.31 -0.55 3.33
C ALA A 582 -39.98 0.64 2.42
N GLU A 583 -38.70 0.84 2.13
CA GLU A 583 -38.20 1.83 1.16
C GLU A 583 -38.15 1.30 -0.28
N LYS A 584 -38.75 0.14 -0.55
CA LYS A 584 -38.79 -0.56 -1.86
C LYS A 584 -37.39 -0.95 -2.38
N LYS A 585 -36.48 -1.29 -1.48
CA LYS A 585 -35.11 -1.73 -1.79
C LYS A 585 -34.90 -3.19 -1.39
N ALA A 586 -33.82 -3.77 -1.89
CA ALA A 586 -33.42 -5.15 -1.61
C ALA A 586 -31.92 -5.23 -1.31
N LEU A 587 -31.49 -6.37 -0.74
CA LEU A 587 -30.07 -6.66 -0.61
C LEU A 587 -29.42 -6.81 -2.00
N PRO A 588 -28.21 -6.30 -2.21
CA PRO A 588 -27.53 -6.36 -3.50
C PRO A 588 -27.15 -7.78 -3.93
N PHE A 589 -27.06 -8.71 -2.99
CA PHE A 589 -26.83 -10.13 -3.22
C PHE A 589 -27.45 -10.96 -2.08
N SER A 590 -27.71 -12.23 -2.35
CA SER A 590 -28.28 -13.19 -1.39
C SER A 590 -27.30 -14.26 -0.91
N GLU A 591 -26.16 -14.41 -1.59
CA GLU A 591 -25.11 -15.40 -1.26
C GLU A 591 -23.73 -14.81 -1.57
N LEU A 592 -22.74 -15.05 -0.69
CA LEU A 592 -21.34 -14.68 -0.92
C LEU A 592 -20.56 -15.78 -1.66
N LEU A 593 -20.97 -17.03 -1.50
CA LEU A 593 -20.31 -18.21 -2.06
C LEU A 593 -21.36 -19.12 -2.70
N THR A 594 -21.03 -19.72 -3.84
CA THR A 594 -21.91 -20.66 -4.55
C THR A 594 -22.22 -21.93 -3.74
N HIS A 595 -21.33 -22.31 -2.84
CA HIS A 595 -21.47 -23.50 -1.99
C HIS A 595 -21.20 -23.12 -0.52
N PRO A 596 -22.15 -22.43 0.15
CA PRO A 596 -21.94 -21.83 1.47
C PRO A 596 -21.75 -22.86 2.59
N ASN A 597 -22.17 -24.11 2.35
CA ASN A 597 -22.08 -25.21 3.31
C ASN A 597 -20.79 -26.03 3.18
N ALA A 598 -19.94 -25.75 2.17
CA ALA A 598 -18.70 -26.49 1.98
C ALA A 598 -17.71 -26.11 3.08
N VAL A 599 -17.19 -27.11 3.80
CA VAL A 599 -16.08 -26.91 4.73
C VAL A 599 -14.80 -26.81 3.91
N ILE A 600 -14.24 -25.62 3.85
CA ILE A 600 -13.00 -25.34 3.12
C ILE A 600 -11.84 -25.41 4.10
N SER A 601 -10.82 -26.20 3.77
CA SER A 601 -9.64 -26.33 4.62
C SER A 601 -8.85 -25.00 4.66
N PRO A 602 -8.12 -24.71 5.74
CA PRO A 602 -7.27 -23.51 5.79
C PRO A 602 -6.28 -23.38 4.62
N PRO A 603 -5.55 -24.44 4.18
CA PRO A 603 -4.71 -24.34 2.98
C PRO A 603 -5.48 -23.95 1.72
N ALA A 604 -6.68 -24.52 1.52
CA ALA A 604 -7.53 -24.20 0.36
C ALA A 604 -8.03 -22.75 0.42
N LEU A 605 -8.35 -22.21 1.60
CA LEU A 605 -8.70 -20.80 1.77
C LEU A 605 -7.56 -19.86 1.36
N PHE A 606 -6.32 -20.18 1.77
CA PHE A 606 -5.14 -19.44 1.34
C PHE A 606 -4.94 -19.53 -0.18
N ALA A 607 -5.08 -20.73 -0.76
CA ALA A 607 -4.96 -20.92 -2.19
C ALA A 607 -5.99 -20.10 -2.97
N GLN A 608 -7.25 -20.05 -2.52
CA GLN A 608 -8.31 -19.24 -3.14
C GLN A 608 -8.03 -17.73 -3.06
N LEU A 609 -7.54 -17.24 -1.91
CA LEU A 609 -7.14 -15.84 -1.76
C LEU A 609 -5.97 -15.51 -2.70
N ILE A 610 -4.89 -16.30 -2.66
CA ILE A 610 -3.71 -16.08 -3.50
C ILE A 610 -4.06 -16.21 -4.99
N TRP A 611 -4.93 -17.14 -5.38
CA TRP A 611 -5.43 -17.28 -6.75
C TRP A 611 -6.18 -16.04 -7.23
N ALA A 612 -7.11 -15.52 -6.42
CA ALA A 612 -7.85 -14.31 -6.76
C ALA A 612 -6.91 -13.10 -6.90
N VAL A 613 -6.00 -12.91 -5.94
CA VAL A 613 -5.04 -11.80 -5.91
C VAL A 613 -3.98 -11.92 -7.01
N SER A 614 -3.64 -13.13 -7.46
CA SER A 614 -2.77 -13.35 -8.62
C SER A 614 -3.39 -12.81 -9.92
N GLY A 615 -4.71 -12.65 -9.96
CA GLY A 615 -5.46 -12.01 -11.04
C GLY A 615 -5.79 -10.54 -10.77
N ASP A 616 -5.20 -9.89 -9.77
CA ASP A 616 -5.43 -8.45 -9.53
C ASP A 616 -4.88 -7.61 -10.70
N PRO A 617 -5.54 -6.54 -11.17
CA PRO A 617 -4.99 -5.70 -12.25
C PRO A 617 -3.65 -5.04 -11.87
N ASP A 618 -3.37 -4.79 -10.59
CA ASP A 618 -2.12 -4.19 -10.11
C ASP A 618 -1.01 -5.23 -9.91
N LYS A 619 0.02 -5.18 -10.76
CA LYS A 619 1.16 -6.12 -10.70
C LYS A 619 1.93 -6.06 -9.39
N ARG A 620 1.88 -4.95 -8.65
CA ARG A 620 2.51 -4.81 -7.33
C ARG A 620 1.80 -5.68 -6.30
N VAL A 621 0.47 -5.78 -6.40
CA VAL A 621 -0.36 -6.64 -5.55
C VAL A 621 -0.09 -8.11 -5.87
N ARG A 622 0.07 -8.47 -7.15
CA ARG A 622 0.49 -9.83 -7.55
C ARG A 622 1.84 -10.23 -6.95
N TRP A 623 2.83 -9.32 -6.93
CA TRP A 623 4.12 -9.56 -6.26
C TRP A 623 3.97 -9.72 -4.73
N GLN A 624 3.11 -8.96 -4.07
CA GLN A 624 2.84 -9.14 -2.63
C GLN A 624 2.27 -10.53 -2.34
N ALA A 625 1.36 -11.03 -3.20
CA ALA A 625 0.84 -12.39 -3.09
C ALA A 625 1.93 -13.44 -3.33
N ALA A 626 2.84 -13.21 -4.29
CA ALA A 626 3.96 -14.10 -4.55
C ALA A 626 4.91 -14.21 -3.34
N HIS A 627 5.25 -13.09 -2.72
CA HIS A 627 6.06 -13.08 -1.49
C HIS A 627 5.35 -13.74 -0.31
N ALA A 628 4.04 -13.52 -0.14
CA ALA A 628 3.25 -14.18 0.89
C ALA A 628 3.24 -15.71 0.68
N ALA A 629 3.00 -16.17 -0.55
CA ALA A 629 3.00 -17.60 -0.89
C ALA A 629 4.36 -18.26 -0.66
N ARG A 630 5.46 -17.60 -1.05
CA ARG A 630 6.82 -18.09 -0.81
C ARG A 630 7.13 -18.28 0.68
N GLN A 631 6.78 -17.29 1.50
CA GLN A 631 7.05 -17.35 2.95
C GLN A 631 6.25 -18.46 3.63
N LEU A 632 5.01 -18.71 3.18
CA LEU A 632 4.21 -19.84 3.66
C LEU A 632 4.90 -21.19 3.40
N MET A 633 5.47 -21.36 2.21
CA MET A 633 6.18 -22.58 1.84
C MET A 633 7.51 -22.76 2.61
N SER A 634 8.11 -21.68 3.10
CA SER A 634 9.41 -21.69 3.75
C SER A 634 9.38 -22.08 5.24
N LEU A 635 8.20 -22.26 5.84
CA LEU A 635 8.05 -22.60 7.25
C LEU A 635 8.15 -24.12 7.49
N PRO A 636 9.18 -24.64 8.20
CA PRO A 636 9.37 -26.08 8.42
C PRO A 636 8.24 -26.75 9.21
N GLU A 637 7.53 -25.97 10.02
CA GLU A 637 6.42 -26.44 10.86
C GLU A 637 5.11 -26.61 10.05
N SER A 638 5.13 -26.28 8.76
CA SER A 638 3.96 -26.22 7.88
C SER A 638 4.00 -27.21 6.72
N ASP A 639 4.90 -28.20 6.69
CA ASP A 639 5.07 -29.10 5.52
C ASP A 639 3.75 -29.66 4.97
N ASP A 640 2.87 -30.21 5.82
CA ASP A 640 1.55 -30.71 5.40
C ASP A 640 0.65 -29.58 4.86
N PHE A 641 0.63 -28.43 5.53
CA PHE A 641 -0.14 -27.26 5.10
C PHE A 641 0.34 -26.75 3.74
N SER A 642 1.65 -26.62 3.56
CA SER A 642 2.32 -26.15 2.36
C SER A 642 2.06 -27.09 1.18
N GLN A 643 2.10 -28.41 1.39
CA GLN A 643 1.76 -29.39 0.36
C GLN A 643 0.30 -29.27 -0.09
N HIS A 644 -0.65 -29.15 0.85
CA HIS A 644 -2.07 -28.99 0.51
C HIS A 644 -2.34 -27.63 -0.16
N PHE A 645 -1.73 -26.54 0.32
CA PHE A 645 -1.84 -25.22 -0.30
C PHE A 645 -1.36 -25.24 -1.75
N LEU A 646 -0.19 -25.84 -2.00
CA LEU A 646 0.39 -25.95 -3.34
C LEU A 646 -0.48 -26.80 -4.26
N ALA A 647 -1.02 -27.92 -3.76
CA ALA A 647 -1.93 -28.78 -4.51
C ALA A 647 -3.18 -28.01 -4.95
N GLU A 648 -3.83 -27.31 -4.02
CA GLU A 648 -5.04 -26.50 -4.29
C GLU A 648 -4.74 -25.35 -5.27
N LEU A 649 -3.62 -24.63 -5.09
CA LEU A 649 -3.22 -23.55 -6.00
C LEU A 649 -3.01 -24.06 -7.43
N LEU A 650 -2.39 -25.23 -7.58
CA LEU A 650 -2.17 -25.86 -8.89
C LEU A 650 -3.47 -26.36 -9.53
N GLU A 651 -4.43 -26.87 -8.75
CA GLU A 651 -5.75 -27.21 -9.28
C GLU A 651 -6.52 -25.96 -9.74
N LEU A 652 -6.47 -24.87 -8.97
CA LEU A 652 -7.08 -23.60 -9.35
C LEU A 652 -6.55 -23.05 -10.68
N THR A 653 -5.28 -23.29 -11.01
CA THR A 653 -4.72 -22.86 -12.31
C THR A 653 -5.41 -23.48 -13.52
N ARG A 654 -6.15 -24.58 -13.36
CA ARG A 654 -6.93 -25.21 -14.44
C ARG A 654 -8.28 -24.53 -14.67
N THR A 655 -8.70 -23.64 -13.77
CA THR A 655 -9.98 -22.95 -13.83
C THR A 655 -9.87 -21.59 -14.51
N THR A 656 -11.01 -20.93 -14.69
CA THR A 656 -11.13 -19.54 -15.19
C THR A 656 -12.00 -18.68 -14.27
N THR A 657 -12.29 -19.15 -13.07
CA THR A 657 -13.19 -18.49 -12.10
C THR A 657 -12.48 -18.28 -10.77
N CYS A 658 -13.00 -17.36 -9.97
CA CYS A 658 -12.56 -17.14 -8.60
C CYS A 658 -13.75 -16.69 -7.74
N TRP A 659 -13.50 -16.17 -6.55
CA TRP A 659 -14.53 -15.67 -5.62
C TRP A 659 -14.86 -14.18 -5.78
N LEU A 660 -14.37 -13.55 -6.85
CA LEU A 660 -14.83 -12.22 -7.21
C LEU A 660 -16.32 -12.25 -7.62
N PRO A 661 -17.06 -11.15 -7.41
CA PRO A 661 -18.43 -11.04 -7.87
C PRO A 661 -18.54 -11.26 -9.38
N THR A 662 -19.66 -11.84 -9.83
CA THR A 662 -19.94 -12.03 -11.28
C THR A 662 -20.08 -10.73 -12.06
N SER A 663 -20.25 -9.60 -11.38
CA SER A 663 -20.23 -8.26 -11.99
C SER A 663 -18.83 -7.75 -12.32
N GLU A 664 -17.80 -8.34 -11.71
CA GLU A 664 -16.41 -7.93 -11.82
C GLU A 664 -15.64 -8.89 -12.74
N GLU A 665 -14.70 -8.35 -13.51
CA GLU A 665 -13.88 -9.14 -14.42
C GLU A 665 -12.73 -9.80 -13.67
N PHE A 666 -12.63 -11.13 -13.76
CA PHE A 666 -11.49 -11.88 -13.22
C PHE A 666 -10.43 -12.11 -14.30
N TYR A 667 -9.22 -11.60 -14.07
CA TYR A 667 -8.12 -11.64 -15.02
C TYR A 667 -7.41 -13.01 -14.94
N TRP A 668 -8.13 -14.07 -15.27
CA TRP A 668 -7.72 -15.46 -15.03
C TRP A 668 -6.44 -15.88 -15.76
N GLN A 669 -6.16 -15.31 -16.94
CA GLN A 669 -4.91 -15.59 -17.66
C GLN A 669 -3.70 -15.09 -16.85
N GLY A 670 -3.85 -13.91 -16.24
CA GLY A 670 -2.87 -13.30 -15.37
C GLY A 670 -2.71 -14.12 -14.11
N ALA A 671 -3.82 -14.50 -13.47
CA ALA A 671 -3.80 -15.39 -12.31
C ALA A 671 -3.04 -16.70 -12.57
N ARG A 672 -3.26 -17.32 -13.75
CA ARG A 672 -2.55 -18.55 -14.16
C ARG A 672 -1.05 -18.32 -14.38
N VAL A 673 -0.67 -17.24 -15.06
CA VAL A 673 0.74 -16.85 -15.22
C VAL A 673 1.39 -16.68 -13.86
N TRP A 674 0.78 -15.89 -12.97
CA TRP A 674 1.36 -15.53 -11.68
C TRP A 674 1.41 -16.69 -10.69
N ALA A 675 0.41 -17.58 -10.69
CA ALA A 675 0.50 -18.84 -9.95
C ALA A 675 1.68 -19.69 -10.44
N LEU A 676 1.95 -19.75 -11.75
CA LEU A 676 3.11 -20.47 -12.29
C LEU A 676 4.44 -19.73 -12.05
N VAL A 677 4.46 -18.40 -11.95
CA VAL A 677 5.63 -17.63 -11.51
C VAL A 677 6.00 -18.00 -10.08
N ILE A 678 5.02 -18.05 -9.18
CA ILE A 678 5.21 -18.50 -7.79
C ILE A 678 5.80 -19.92 -7.79
N VAL A 679 5.22 -20.83 -8.56
CA VAL A 679 5.67 -22.23 -8.63
C VAL A 679 7.07 -22.37 -9.27
N ASP A 680 7.41 -21.60 -10.30
CA ASP A 680 8.76 -21.61 -10.90
C ASP A 680 9.83 -21.22 -9.88
N ARG A 681 9.54 -20.20 -9.08
CA ARG A 681 10.44 -19.75 -8.02
C ARG A 681 10.53 -20.77 -6.87
N LEU A 682 9.41 -21.35 -6.45
CA LEU A 682 9.40 -22.43 -5.47
C LEU A 682 10.16 -23.68 -5.94
N ALA A 683 10.20 -23.93 -7.25
CA ALA A 683 10.96 -25.05 -7.81
C ALA A 683 12.48 -24.91 -7.62
N ASP A 684 13.01 -23.68 -7.45
CA ASP A 684 14.41 -23.45 -7.11
C ASP A 684 14.72 -23.79 -5.63
N GLU A 685 13.73 -23.62 -4.75
CA GLU A 685 13.89 -23.77 -3.31
C GLU A 685 13.49 -25.16 -2.80
N GLN A 686 12.37 -25.69 -3.30
CA GLN A 686 11.73 -26.94 -2.85
C GLN A 686 11.22 -27.78 -4.03
N PRO A 687 12.11 -28.25 -4.94
CA PRO A 687 11.70 -29.03 -6.11
C PRO A 687 11.02 -30.36 -5.77
N SER A 688 11.26 -30.93 -4.58
CA SER A 688 10.64 -32.17 -4.11
C SER A 688 9.12 -32.06 -3.97
N ALA A 689 8.62 -30.91 -3.52
CA ALA A 689 7.18 -30.67 -3.31
C ALA A 689 6.38 -30.70 -4.64
N LEU A 690 7.06 -30.54 -5.78
CA LEU A 690 6.44 -30.46 -7.10
C LEU A 690 6.37 -31.80 -7.84
N VAL A 691 7.05 -32.84 -7.34
CA VAL A 691 7.03 -34.19 -7.93
C VAL A 691 5.60 -34.73 -8.11
N PRO A 692 4.68 -34.59 -7.13
CA PRO A 692 3.29 -35.07 -7.29
C PRO A 692 2.49 -34.33 -8.37
N HIS A 693 2.93 -33.14 -8.79
CA HIS A 693 2.16 -32.24 -9.65
C HIS A 693 2.64 -32.18 -11.11
N VAL A 694 3.58 -33.06 -11.49
CA VAL A 694 4.11 -33.16 -12.87
C VAL A 694 3.01 -33.26 -13.92
N ALA A 695 1.90 -33.94 -13.64
CA ALA A 695 0.80 -34.11 -14.58
C ALA A 695 0.10 -32.77 -14.93
N ILE A 696 -0.18 -31.94 -13.93
CA ILE A 696 -0.83 -30.62 -14.12
C ILE A 696 0.10 -29.70 -14.91
N LEU A 697 1.38 -29.66 -14.55
CA LEU A 697 2.39 -28.85 -15.24
C LEU A 697 2.56 -29.27 -16.70
N ARG A 698 2.53 -30.58 -16.98
CA ARG A 698 2.54 -31.09 -18.35
C ARG A 698 1.32 -30.68 -19.15
N GLN A 699 0.14 -30.60 -18.52
CA GLN A 699 -1.06 -30.13 -19.20
C GLN A 699 -0.89 -28.68 -19.65
N HIS A 700 -0.39 -27.78 -18.79
CA HIS A 700 -0.11 -26.39 -19.17
C HIS A 700 0.92 -26.28 -20.30
N LEU A 701 1.98 -27.07 -20.27
CA LEU A 701 3.00 -27.09 -21.33
C LEU A 701 2.44 -27.59 -22.68
N CYS A 702 1.52 -28.56 -22.65
CA CYS A 702 1.04 -29.25 -23.85
C CYS A 702 -0.34 -28.76 -24.34
N ASP A 703 -0.93 -27.73 -23.71
CA ASP A 703 -2.25 -27.22 -24.08
C ASP A 703 -2.22 -26.58 -25.48
N THR A 704 -2.88 -27.21 -26.45
CA THR A 704 -2.98 -26.72 -27.82
C THR A 704 -4.18 -25.80 -28.05
N GLN A 705 -5.16 -25.81 -27.15
CA GLN A 705 -6.32 -24.92 -27.20
C GLN A 705 -5.98 -23.54 -26.65
N PHE A 706 -5.07 -23.49 -25.67
CA PHE A 706 -4.51 -22.28 -25.10
C PHE A 706 -2.99 -22.26 -25.26
N PRO A 707 -2.47 -22.01 -26.48
CA PRO A 707 -1.05 -22.09 -26.80
C PRO A 707 -0.27 -20.87 -26.30
N HIS A 708 -0.31 -20.59 -25.01
CA HIS A 708 0.24 -19.38 -24.40
C HIS A 708 1.74 -19.55 -24.11
N ALA A 709 2.60 -18.83 -24.85
CA ALA A 709 4.06 -19.00 -24.82
C ALA A 709 4.68 -18.88 -23.41
N GLN A 710 4.28 -17.88 -22.63
CA GLN A 710 4.79 -17.65 -21.27
C GLN A 710 4.43 -18.78 -20.29
N ILE A 711 3.15 -19.18 -20.20
CA ILE A 711 2.67 -20.29 -19.37
C ILE A 711 3.39 -21.60 -19.72
N ARG A 712 3.52 -21.88 -21.02
CA ARG A 712 4.24 -23.06 -21.49
C ARG A 712 5.70 -23.03 -21.04
N GLU A 713 6.38 -21.88 -21.15
CA GLU A 713 7.77 -21.77 -20.73
C GLU A 713 7.95 -21.90 -19.22
N LEU A 714 7.07 -21.29 -18.42
CA LEU A 714 7.08 -21.45 -16.96
C LEU A 714 6.90 -22.92 -16.59
N ALA A 715 5.89 -23.60 -17.15
CA ALA A 715 5.67 -25.02 -16.93
C ALA A 715 6.89 -25.87 -17.36
N ARG A 716 7.51 -25.53 -18.49
CA ARG A 716 8.73 -26.19 -18.99
C ARG A 716 9.89 -26.03 -18.01
N ARG A 717 10.16 -24.81 -17.54
CA ARG A 717 11.22 -24.50 -16.57
C ARG A 717 11.01 -25.27 -15.27
N ILE A 718 9.80 -25.26 -14.72
CA ILE A 718 9.43 -26.03 -13.52
C ILE A 718 9.73 -27.52 -13.72
N LEU A 719 9.24 -28.11 -14.82
CA LEU A 719 9.43 -29.55 -15.09
C LEU A 719 10.90 -29.94 -15.24
N LEU A 720 11.73 -29.07 -15.82
CA LEU A 720 13.17 -29.28 -15.92
C LEU A 720 13.87 -29.19 -14.57
N LYS A 721 13.50 -28.24 -13.70
CA LYS A 721 14.00 -28.14 -12.32
C LYS A 721 13.61 -29.38 -11.50
N VAL A 722 12.36 -29.83 -11.62
CA VAL A 722 11.88 -31.07 -10.98
C VAL A 722 12.65 -32.29 -11.48
N HIS A 723 12.92 -32.39 -12.79
CA HIS A 723 13.71 -33.49 -13.34
C HIS A 723 15.18 -33.48 -12.91
N ALA A 724 15.80 -32.30 -12.83
CA ALA A 724 17.16 -32.15 -12.33
C ALA A 724 17.30 -32.64 -10.87
N TYR A 725 16.27 -32.41 -10.05
CA TYR A 725 16.20 -32.92 -8.67
C TYR A 725 15.83 -34.41 -8.60
N ALA A 726 14.80 -34.84 -9.32
CA ALA A 726 14.28 -36.20 -9.34
C ALA A 726 14.23 -36.74 -10.79
N PRO A 727 15.32 -37.36 -11.29
CA PRO A 727 15.40 -37.81 -12.68
C PRO A 727 14.30 -38.80 -13.09
N THR A 728 13.75 -39.56 -12.14
CA THR A 728 12.66 -40.52 -12.37
C THR A 728 11.27 -39.89 -12.44
N ALA A 729 11.13 -38.58 -12.14
CA ALA A 729 9.84 -37.89 -12.20
C ALA A 729 9.31 -37.73 -13.64
N LEU A 730 10.19 -37.77 -14.63
CA LEU A 730 9.83 -37.77 -16.05
C LEU A 730 10.38 -39.02 -16.73
N THR A 731 9.57 -39.68 -17.56
CA THR A 731 10.07 -40.73 -18.45
C THR A 731 10.99 -40.11 -19.51
N PRO A 732 11.95 -40.85 -20.11
CA PRO A 732 12.81 -40.31 -21.16
C PRO A 732 12.03 -39.71 -22.34
N ALA A 733 10.89 -40.34 -22.70
CA ALA A 733 10.00 -39.83 -23.74
C ALA A 733 9.32 -38.51 -23.32
N ASP A 734 8.93 -38.39 -22.05
CA ASP A 734 8.35 -37.16 -21.52
C ASP A 734 9.37 -36.03 -21.41
N LEU A 735 10.60 -36.33 -20.98
CA LEU A 735 11.69 -35.36 -20.94
C LEU A 735 11.99 -34.80 -22.34
N ALA A 736 12.11 -35.68 -23.35
CA ALA A 736 12.32 -35.25 -24.74
C ALA A 736 11.18 -34.34 -25.24
N ARG A 737 9.93 -34.65 -24.88
CA ARG A 737 8.78 -33.80 -25.18
C ARG A 737 8.83 -32.46 -24.46
N VAL A 738 9.23 -32.44 -23.18
CA VAL A 738 9.39 -31.21 -22.39
C VAL A 738 10.46 -30.32 -23.00
N GLN A 739 11.60 -30.90 -23.39
CA GLN A 739 12.71 -30.17 -24.01
C GLN A 739 12.34 -29.61 -25.40
N ALA A 740 11.53 -30.32 -26.18
CA ALA A 740 11.17 -29.91 -27.55
C ALA A 740 10.01 -28.92 -27.63
N ARG A 741 9.16 -28.81 -26.60
CA ARG A 741 7.99 -27.91 -26.62
C ARG A 741 8.36 -26.46 -26.33
N ASN A 742 7.57 -25.54 -26.88
CA ASN A 742 7.79 -24.09 -26.79
C ASN A 742 9.20 -23.67 -27.28
N ARG A 743 9.67 -24.38 -28.29
CA ARG A 743 10.93 -24.15 -28.98
C ARG A 743 10.70 -24.15 -30.49
N PRO A 744 11.42 -23.32 -31.24
CA PRO A 744 11.21 -23.21 -32.68
C PRO A 744 11.57 -24.54 -33.37
N ALA A 745 10.71 -25.01 -34.26
CA ALA A 745 10.93 -26.25 -34.99
C ALA A 745 12.04 -26.13 -36.06
N SER A 746 12.31 -24.92 -36.54
CA SER A 746 13.34 -24.61 -37.54
C SER A 746 13.72 -23.12 -37.50
N SER A 747 14.79 -22.75 -38.21
CA SER A 747 15.24 -21.37 -38.32
C SER A 747 15.50 -20.94 -39.77
N LEU A 748 15.35 -19.64 -40.03
CA LEU A 748 15.72 -18.96 -41.26
C LEU A 748 17.07 -18.26 -41.02
N VAL A 749 18.13 -18.75 -41.66
CA VAL A 749 19.46 -18.14 -41.61
C VAL A 749 19.53 -17.00 -42.63
N LYS A 750 19.92 -15.81 -42.17
CA LYS A 750 20.01 -14.60 -42.98
C LYS A 750 21.05 -14.72 -44.09
N ARG A 751 20.67 -14.32 -45.31
CA ARG A 751 21.56 -13.91 -46.41
C ARG A 751 21.02 -12.61 -47.05
N GLY A 752 21.00 -11.50 -46.29
CA GLY A 752 20.58 -10.17 -46.80
C GLY A 752 19.66 -9.36 -45.87
N LEU A 753 19.39 -8.10 -46.25
CA LEU A 753 18.68 -7.09 -45.44
C LEU A 753 17.15 -7.21 -45.39
N TYR A 754 16.53 -7.96 -46.30
CA TYR A 754 15.07 -8.14 -46.36
C TYR A 754 14.72 -9.57 -46.74
N VAL A 755 14.33 -10.39 -45.76
CA VAL A 755 13.73 -11.71 -46.00
C VAL A 755 12.31 -11.66 -45.46
N GLN A 756 11.32 -11.77 -46.34
CA GLN A 756 9.95 -12.08 -45.93
C GLN A 756 9.86 -13.58 -45.63
N ALA A 757 9.33 -13.94 -44.48
CA ALA A 757 9.08 -15.34 -44.14
C ALA A 757 8.06 -15.99 -45.11
N PRO A 758 7.99 -17.34 -45.18
CA PRO A 758 7.29 -18.08 -46.24
C PRO A 758 5.80 -17.72 -46.45
N GLU A 759 5.29 -17.92 -47.68
CA GLU A 759 3.88 -17.67 -48.06
C GLU A 759 2.85 -18.41 -47.18
N ALA A 760 3.25 -19.48 -46.48
CA ALA A 760 2.39 -20.33 -45.65
C ALA A 760 1.93 -19.71 -44.30
N PHE A 761 2.28 -18.45 -44.01
CA PHE A 761 1.74 -17.75 -42.83
C PHE A 761 0.23 -17.52 -42.96
N PRO A 762 -0.53 -17.45 -41.86
CA PRO A 762 -1.97 -17.25 -41.92
C PRO A 762 -2.30 -15.92 -42.61
N GLU A 763 -3.12 -15.96 -43.68
CA GLU A 763 -3.74 -14.76 -44.20
C GLU A 763 -4.85 -14.32 -43.26
N VAL A 764 -4.67 -13.18 -42.59
CA VAL A 764 -5.66 -12.61 -41.68
C VAL A 764 -5.91 -11.16 -42.05
N LYS A 765 -7.19 -10.80 -42.19
CA LYS A 765 -7.60 -9.42 -42.42
C LYS A 765 -7.92 -8.77 -41.08
N ARG A 766 -7.30 -7.63 -40.81
CA ARG A 766 -7.58 -6.82 -39.62
C ARG A 766 -8.99 -6.24 -39.71
N SER A 767 -9.76 -6.37 -38.63
CA SER A 767 -11.13 -5.86 -38.54
C SER A 767 -11.18 -4.39 -38.08
N ASN A 768 -10.12 -3.92 -37.40
CA ASN A 768 -9.97 -2.57 -36.86
C ASN A 768 -11.04 -2.20 -35.82
N GLN A 769 -11.55 -3.18 -35.07
CA GLN A 769 -12.45 -2.95 -33.94
C GLN A 769 -11.67 -2.46 -32.72
N PHE A 770 -10.45 -2.96 -32.50
CA PHE A 770 -9.55 -2.50 -31.45
C PHE A 770 -8.55 -1.45 -31.99
N LYS A 771 -8.30 -0.42 -31.18
CA LYS A 771 -7.37 0.67 -31.50
C LYS A 771 -6.16 0.63 -30.58
N PHE A 772 -5.24 -0.27 -30.88
CA PHE A 772 -3.96 -0.36 -30.17
C PHE A 772 -3.14 0.93 -30.32
N ASN A 773 -2.36 1.27 -29.30
CA ASN A 773 -1.42 2.40 -29.37
C ASN A 773 -0.31 2.07 -30.37
N GLU A 774 -0.22 2.85 -31.45
CA GLU A 774 0.76 2.65 -32.51
C GLU A 774 2.21 2.81 -32.01
N LEU A 775 2.49 3.87 -31.23
CA LEU A 775 3.85 4.22 -30.82
C LEU A 775 4.41 3.32 -29.73
N ASP A 776 3.57 2.78 -28.86
CA ASP A 776 4.01 1.97 -27.74
C ASP A 776 3.73 0.48 -27.99
N THR A 777 2.47 0.09 -28.21
CA THR A 777 2.10 -1.33 -28.32
C THR A 777 2.48 -1.93 -29.67
N VAL A 778 2.14 -1.27 -30.78
CA VAL A 778 2.39 -1.83 -32.13
C VAL A 778 3.88 -1.79 -32.46
N ASP A 779 4.53 -0.64 -32.30
CA ASP A 779 5.93 -0.41 -32.64
C ASP A 779 6.92 -1.19 -31.73
N HIS A 780 6.54 -1.52 -30.49
CA HIS A 780 7.46 -2.17 -29.56
C HIS A 780 7.07 -3.61 -29.18
N TRP A 781 5.80 -3.93 -28.93
CA TRP A 781 5.42 -5.30 -28.56
C TRP A 781 5.19 -6.16 -29.79
N PHE A 782 4.36 -5.70 -30.73
CA PHE A 782 3.97 -6.49 -31.90
C PHE A 782 5.09 -6.57 -32.93
N GLU A 783 5.80 -5.47 -33.18
CA GLU A 783 6.97 -5.46 -34.07
C GLU A 783 8.08 -6.37 -33.54
N SER A 784 8.35 -6.35 -32.24
CA SER A 784 9.36 -7.23 -31.64
C SER A 784 9.04 -8.72 -31.85
N LEU A 785 7.77 -9.15 -31.72
CA LEU A 785 7.39 -10.52 -32.07
C LEU A 785 7.44 -10.77 -33.58
N ALA A 786 7.04 -9.79 -34.40
CA ALA A 786 7.04 -9.90 -35.84
C ALA A 786 8.47 -10.13 -36.37
N GLU A 787 9.45 -9.42 -35.81
CA GLU A 787 10.86 -9.57 -36.13
C GLU A 787 11.40 -10.98 -35.86
N THR A 788 11.04 -11.58 -34.72
CA THR A 788 11.40 -12.96 -34.36
C THR A 788 10.99 -13.97 -35.42
N PHE A 789 9.87 -13.74 -36.11
CA PHE A 789 9.33 -14.62 -37.16
C PHE A 789 9.51 -14.09 -38.59
N GLY A 790 10.22 -12.95 -38.78
CA GLY A 790 10.40 -12.33 -40.10
C GLY A 790 9.08 -11.87 -40.75
N GLN A 791 8.12 -11.41 -39.96
CA GLN A 791 6.79 -10.95 -40.40
C GLN A 791 6.61 -9.43 -40.21
N THR A 792 5.49 -8.91 -40.70
CA THR A 792 5.09 -7.52 -40.47
C THR A 792 4.30 -7.37 -39.17
N ARG A 793 4.45 -6.23 -38.50
CA ARG A 793 3.67 -5.87 -37.31
C ARG A 793 2.16 -5.87 -37.54
N ASP A 794 1.70 -5.50 -38.75
CA ASP A 794 0.27 -5.53 -39.11
C ASP A 794 -0.32 -6.94 -39.03
N LYS A 795 0.46 -7.97 -39.41
CA LYS A 795 0.04 -9.36 -39.35
C LYS A 795 -0.11 -9.83 -37.91
N ILE A 796 0.86 -9.50 -37.04
CA ILE A 796 0.78 -9.80 -35.61
C ILE A 796 -0.41 -9.08 -34.98
N THR A 797 -0.62 -7.80 -35.32
CA THR A 797 -1.76 -7.00 -34.86
C THR A 797 -3.10 -7.65 -35.23
N ALA A 798 -3.25 -8.14 -36.46
CA ALA A 798 -4.47 -8.81 -36.91
C ALA A 798 -4.71 -10.13 -36.17
N LEU A 799 -3.66 -10.91 -35.90
CA LEU A 799 -3.76 -12.17 -35.15
C LEU A 799 -4.13 -11.93 -33.68
N VAL A 800 -3.57 -10.89 -33.06
CA VAL A 800 -3.91 -10.48 -31.68
C VAL A 800 -5.39 -10.08 -31.60
N GLU A 801 -5.84 -9.22 -32.51
CA GLU A 801 -7.25 -8.80 -32.60
C GLU A 801 -8.19 -10.01 -32.81
N GLN A 802 -7.79 -10.96 -33.66
CA GLN A 802 -8.56 -12.19 -33.89
C GLN A 802 -8.71 -13.04 -32.63
N TRP A 803 -7.66 -13.18 -31.82
CA TRP A 803 -7.75 -13.90 -30.55
C TRP A 803 -8.77 -13.24 -29.61
N MET A 804 -8.72 -11.93 -29.47
CA MET A 804 -9.62 -11.18 -28.59
C MET A 804 -11.09 -11.30 -29.05
N LEU A 805 -11.36 -11.11 -30.34
CA LEU A 805 -12.71 -11.12 -30.91
C LEU A 805 -13.28 -12.54 -31.09
N GLU A 806 -12.53 -13.45 -31.70
CA GLU A 806 -13.06 -14.74 -32.16
C GLU A 806 -12.85 -15.88 -31.16
N LYS A 807 -11.80 -15.82 -30.34
CA LYS A 807 -11.51 -16.88 -29.35
C LYS A 807 -12.05 -16.56 -27.97
N TRP A 808 -12.01 -15.28 -27.57
CA TRP A 808 -12.47 -14.86 -26.24
C TRP A 808 -13.78 -14.07 -26.27
N HIS A 809 -14.28 -13.74 -27.46
CA HIS A 809 -15.56 -13.04 -27.64
C HIS A 809 -15.63 -11.71 -26.88
N ARG A 810 -14.52 -10.97 -26.84
CA ARG A 810 -14.41 -9.66 -26.17
C ARG A 810 -14.45 -8.52 -27.16
N THR A 811 -15.17 -7.46 -26.82
CA THR A 811 -15.35 -6.26 -27.68
C THR A 811 -14.61 -5.04 -27.12
N ALA A 812 -14.27 -4.10 -28.00
CA ALA A 812 -13.65 -2.84 -27.60
C ALA A 812 -14.57 -1.98 -26.72
N ALA A 813 -15.89 -2.11 -26.87
CA ALA A 813 -16.86 -1.39 -26.05
C ALA A 813 -16.87 -1.87 -24.58
N GLU A 814 -16.74 -3.18 -24.36
CA GLU A 814 -16.60 -3.76 -23.02
C GLU A 814 -15.29 -3.32 -22.37
N CYS A 815 -14.17 -3.39 -23.11
CA CYS A 815 -12.87 -2.97 -22.61
C CYS A 815 -12.83 -1.46 -22.26
N GLU A 816 -13.48 -0.62 -23.08
CA GLU A 816 -13.62 0.81 -22.79
C GLU A 816 -14.50 1.04 -21.55
N ALA A 817 -15.56 0.26 -21.35
CA ALA A 817 -16.42 0.39 -20.17
C ALA A 817 -15.66 0.04 -18.88
N ASP A 818 -14.83 -1.00 -18.92
CA ASP A 818 -13.94 -1.44 -17.83
C ASP A 818 -12.83 -0.41 -17.54
N ARG A 819 -12.06 -0.01 -18.55
CA ARG A 819 -11.00 1.02 -18.44
C ARG A 819 -11.51 2.32 -17.81
N LEU A 820 -12.75 2.67 -18.13
CA LEU A 820 -13.39 3.85 -17.58
C LEU A 820 -13.61 3.68 -16.07
N GLN A 821 -14.03 2.50 -15.58
CA GLN A 821 -14.18 2.24 -14.15
C GLN A 821 -12.81 2.31 -13.44
N ASP A 822 -11.76 1.78 -14.07
CA ASP A 822 -10.39 1.85 -13.55
C ASP A 822 -9.84 3.27 -13.42
N GLN A 823 -10.28 4.23 -14.24
CA GLN A 823 -9.80 5.62 -14.16
C GLN A 823 -10.24 6.36 -12.89
N ASP A 824 -11.35 5.93 -12.28
CA ASP A 824 -11.77 6.45 -10.98
C ASP A 824 -10.96 5.78 -9.85
N ARG A 825 -10.50 4.54 -10.07
CA ARG A 825 -9.75 3.69 -9.11
C ARG A 825 -8.23 3.92 -9.11
N TYR A 826 -7.64 4.25 -10.26
CA TYR A 826 -6.20 4.36 -10.48
C TYR A 826 -5.84 5.65 -11.23
N GLN A 827 -4.67 6.23 -10.92
CA GLN A 827 -4.20 7.37 -11.71
C GLN A 827 -3.86 6.94 -13.14
N SER A 828 -4.10 7.83 -14.10
CA SER A 828 -3.92 7.54 -15.52
C SER A 828 -2.50 7.09 -15.89
N GLY A 829 -1.48 7.51 -15.13
CA GLY A 829 -0.08 7.13 -15.38
C GLY A 829 0.22 5.65 -15.10
N LEU A 830 -0.53 4.99 -14.21
CA LEU A 830 -0.34 3.57 -13.88
C LEU A 830 -0.91 2.63 -14.95
N LEU A 831 -1.95 3.10 -15.64
CA LEU A 831 -2.66 2.40 -16.71
C LEU A 831 -1.97 2.55 -18.08
N SER A 832 -0.93 3.38 -18.16
CA SER A 832 -0.14 3.60 -19.37
C SER A 832 1.22 2.89 -19.29
N HIS A 833 1.73 2.48 -20.44
CA HIS A 833 3.11 2.01 -20.61
C HIS A 833 3.84 2.89 -21.62
N TYR A 834 5.16 2.78 -21.67
CA TYR A 834 6.01 3.48 -22.62
C TYR A 834 6.92 2.50 -23.33
N LYS A 835 6.84 2.44 -24.66
CA LYS A 835 7.63 1.55 -25.50
C LYS A 835 7.58 0.07 -25.04
N MET A 836 8.74 -0.49 -24.72
CA MET A 836 8.93 -1.86 -24.26
C MET A 836 8.53 -2.07 -22.79
N ASP A 837 8.22 -1.00 -22.04
CA ASP A 837 7.80 -1.14 -20.64
C ASP A 837 6.41 -1.80 -20.56
N ASP A 838 6.13 -2.38 -19.40
CA ASP A 838 4.84 -2.96 -19.08
C ASP A 838 4.01 -2.01 -18.18
N THR A 839 2.69 -2.13 -18.21
CA THR A 839 1.78 -1.36 -17.36
C THR A 839 1.96 -1.74 -15.89
N THR A 840 1.89 -0.78 -14.97
CA THR A 840 1.89 -1.12 -13.54
C THR A 840 0.54 -1.71 -13.12
N VAL A 841 -0.54 -1.13 -13.66
CA VAL A 841 -1.90 -1.62 -13.51
C VAL A 841 -2.45 -1.93 -14.90
N ASP A 842 -2.88 -3.16 -15.11
CA ASP A 842 -3.45 -3.60 -16.38
C ASP A 842 -4.92 -3.18 -16.45
N SER A 843 -5.29 -2.39 -17.47
CA SER A 843 -6.70 -2.32 -17.88
C SER A 843 -7.09 -3.60 -18.61
N LEU A 844 -8.38 -3.91 -18.73
CA LEU A 844 -8.82 -5.11 -19.43
C LEU A 844 -8.29 -5.21 -20.88
N GLU A 845 -8.26 -4.10 -21.61
CA GLU A 845 -7.70 -4.09 -22.98
C GLU A 845 -6.22 -4.48 -23.00
N MET A 846 -5.40 -3.93 -22.10
CA MET A 846 -3.97 -4.21 -22.02
C MET A 846 -3.71 -5.66 -21.58
N HIS A 847 -4.46 -6.13 -20.57
CA HIS A 847 -4.44 -7.51 -20.11
C HIS A 847 -4.71 -8.48 -21.27
N LEU A 848 -5.82 -8.30 -21.97
CA LEU A 848 -6.19 -9.16 -23.11
C LEU A 848 -5.17 -9.04 -24.25
N THR A 849 -4.69 -7.85 -24.55
CA THR A 849 -3.68 -7.62 -25.60
C THR A 849 -2.40 -8.41 -25.33
N HIS A 850 -1.88 -8.33 -24.09
CA HIS A 850 -0.71 -9.06 -23.65
C HIS A 850 -0.91 -10.58 -23.80
N HIS A 851 -2.00 -11.12 -23.25
CA HIS A 851 -2.24 -12.56 -23.29
C HIS A 851 -2.55 -13.06 -24.70
N ALA A 852 -3.16 -12.25 -25.56
CA ALA A 852 -3.41 -12.60 -26.95
C ALA A 852 -2.09 -12.67 -27.72
N LEU A 853 -1.17 -11.72 -27.49
CA LEU A 853 0.18 -11.75 -28.02
C LEU A 853 0.91 -13.04 -27.64
N MET A 854 0.77 -13.50 -26.40
CA MET A 854 1.36 -14.76 -25.93
C MET A 854 0.75 -16.01 -26.59
N CYS A 855 -0.56 -16.01 -26.84
CA CYS A 855 -1.22 -17.09 -27.58
C CYS A 855 -0.83 -17.10 -29.07
N VAL A 856 -0.66 -15.93 -29.68
CA VAL A 856 -0.13 -15.79 -31.04
C VAL A 856 1.30 -16.34 -31.08
N ALA A 857 2.18 -15.91 -30.18
CA ALA A 857 3.56 -16.36 -30.10
C ALA A 857 3.67 -17.88 -29.97
N GLY A 858 2.91 -18.50 -29.05
CA GLY A 858 2.95 -19.95 -28.87
C GLY A 858 2.30 -20.73 -30.02
N SER A 859 1.34 -20.14 -30.73
CA SER A 859 0.81 -20.72 -31.98
C SER A 859 1.81 -20.68 -33.12
N LEU A 860 2.62 -19.61 -33.19
CA LEU A 860 3.60 -19.41 -34.25
C LEU A 860 4.83 -20.31 -34.04
N VAL A 861 5.37 -20.39 -32.82
CA VAL A 861 6.57 -21.20 -32.52
C VAL A 861 6.37 -22.69 -32.80
N ASP A 862 5.14 -23.19 -32.66
CA ASP A 862 4.79 -24.59 -32.96
C ASP A 862 4.82 -24.91 -34.48
N LYS A 863 4.75 -23.90 -35.36
CA LYS A 863 4.48 -24.10 -36.81
C LYS A 863 5.48 -23.43 -37.76
N TYR A 864 6.10 -22.34 -37.34
CA TYR A 864 6.87 -21.48 -38.23
C TYR A 864 8.32 -21.31 -37.77
N PRO A 865 9.27 -21.12 -38.71
CA PRO A 865 10.66 -20.90 -38.37
C PRO A 865 10.89 -19.50 -37.78
N ILE A 866 11.91 -19.38 -36.94
CA ILE A 866 12.38 -18.09 -36.39
C ILE A 866 13.54 -17.51 -37.20
N ARG A 867 13.76 -16.20 -37.11
CA ARG A 867 14.90 -15.48 -37.71
C ARG A 867 16.16 -15.68 -36.87
N MET A 868 17.30 -15.94 -37.51
CA MET A 868 18.63 -15.89 -36.87
C MET A 868 19.53 -14.90 -37.59
N ASP A 869 20.24 -14.05 -36.85
CA ASP A 869 21.24 -13.12 -37.39
C ASP A 869 22.63 -13.80 -37.52
N ASP A 870 23.40 -13.34 -38.52
CA ASP A 870 24.73 -13.85 -38.91
C ASP A 870 25.88 -13.23 -38.07
N TYR A 871 25.66 -12.05 -37.50
CA TYR A 871 26.74 -11.18 -36.99
C TYR A 871 26.88 -11.11 -35.46
N SER A 872 26.14 -11.90 -34.69
CA SER A 872 26.19 -11.89 -33.22
C SER A 872 26.35 -13.29 -32.65
N GLU A 873 26.83 -13.38 -31.40
CA GLU A 873 26.89 -14.63 -30.63
C GLU A 873 25.56 -15.41 -30.69
N PRO A 874 25.59 -16.75 -30.58
CA PRO A 874 24.48 -17.62 -30.96
C PRO A 874 23.36 -17.64 -29.90
N THR A 875 22.65 -16.53 -29.72
CA THR A 875 21.40 -16.50 -28.95
C THR A 875 20.20 -16.48 -29.89
N SER A 876 19.25 -17.39 -29.65
CA SER A 876 18.00 -17.48 -30.41
C SER A 876 17.15 -16.24 -30.19
N THR A 877 16.70 -15.57 -31.27
CA THR A 877 15.80 -14.40 -31.20
C THR A 877 14.50 -14.70 -30.45
N TRP A 878 14.04 -15.96 -30.47
CA TRP A 878 12.90 -16.42 -29.66
C TRP A 878 13.20 -16.39 -28.17
N GLU A 879 14.38 -16.85 -27.76
CA GLU A 879 14.77 -16.89 -26.34
C GLU A 879 15.00 -15.49 -25.80
N GLU A 880 15.62 -14.61 -26.59
CA GLU A 880 15.75 -13.19 -26.27
C GLU A 880 14.37 -12.52 -26.09
N TRP A 881 13.45 -12.73 -27.05
CA TRP A 881 12.09 -12.17 -26.98
C TRP A 881 11.33 -12.67 -25.75
N LEU A 882 11.36 -13.99 -25.49
CA LEU A 882 10.56 -14.61 -24.45
C LEU A 882 11.08 -14.29 -23.03
N THR A 883 12.39 -14.12 -22.86
CA THR A 883 13.02 -13.88 -21.55
C THR A 883 12.46 -12.63 -20.86
N ARG A 884 12.06 -11.60 -21.62
CA ARG A 884 11.45 -10.36 -21.11
C ARG A 884 10.15 -10.58 -20.34
N TYR A 885 9.44 -11.66 -20.65
CA TYR A 885 8.15 -11.99 -20.04
C TYR A 885 8.27 -13.05 -18.94
N LEU A 886 9.47 -13.44 -18.57
CA LEU A 886 9.69 -14.46 -17.56
C LEU A 886 10.27 -13.85 -16.29
N PRO A 887 10.11 -14.53 -15.15
CA PRO A 887 10.93 -14.25 -13.98
C PRO A 887 12.40 -14.40 -14.38
N HIS A 888 13.23 -13.45 -13.94
CA HIS A 888 14.65 -13.38 -14.24
C HIS A 888 15.34 -14.76 -14.24
N SER A 889 16.01 -15.08 -15.36
CA SER A 889 16.63 -16.37 -15.70
C SER A 889 18.14 -16.44 -15.47
N GLY A 890 18.79 -15.31 -15.13
CA GLY A 890 20.26 -15.19 -15.06
C GLY A 890 20.91 -15.53 -13.72
N SER A 891 20.13 -15.70 -12.64
CA SER A 891 20.65 -16.03 -11.30
C SER A 891 19.65 -16.92 -10.54
N PRO A 892 20.11 -17.95 -9.80
CA PRO A 892 19.23 -18.73 -8.93
C PRO A 892 18.67 -17.84 -7.80
N GLY A 893 17.36 -17.94 -7.53
CA GLY A 893 16.70 -17.27 -6.40
C GLY A 893 15.89 -16.03 -6.76
N TRP A 894 15.41 -15.32 -5.73
CA TRP A 894 14.56 -14.13 -5.86
C TRP A 894 15.39 -12.84 -5.80
N LEU A 895 15.06 -11.88 -6.66
CA LEU A 895 15.77 -10.59 -6.70
C LEU A 895 15.60 -9.79 -5.41
N SER A 896 14.47 -9.94 -4.71
CA SER A 896 14.21 -9.31 -3.41
C SER A 896 15.24 -9.70 -2.34
N ASP A 897 15.86 -10.87 -2.45
CA ASP A 897 16.79 -11.39 -1.44
C ASP A 897 18.16 -10.78 -1.53
N TRP A 898 18.50 -10.19 -2.68
CA TRP A 898 19.72 -9.41 -2.84
C TRP A 898 19.66 -8.12 -2.04
N ARG A 899 18.46 -7.61 -1.72
CA ARG A 899 18.27 -6.41 -0.91
C ARG A 899 18.40 -6.73 0.58
N GLY A 900 19.40 -6.12 1.22
CA GLY A 900 19.58 -6.07 2.67
C GLY A 900 19.03 -4.79 3.31
N PRO A 901 19.11 -4.67 4.65
CA PRO A 901 18.79 -3.45 5.36
C PRO A 901 19.79 -2.33 5.03
N ALA A 902 19.39 -1.08 5.28
CA ALA A 902 20.27 0.07 5.11
C ALA A 902 21.55 -0.06 5.96
N PRO A 903 22.75 0.14 5.39
CA PRO A 903 24.00 0.09 6.14
C PRO A 903 24.01 1.04 7.34
N LEU A 904 24.73 0.67 8.40
CA LEU A 904 24.87 1.48 9.62
C LEU A 904 25.85 2.64 9.40
N ARG A 905 25.49 3.54 8.47
CA ARG A 905 26.21 4.78 8.16
C ARG A 905 25.29 5.98 8.37
N PRO A 906 25.79 7.10 8.93
CA PRO A 906 24.96 8.26 9.24
C PRO A 906 24.13 8.74 8.05
N GLU A 907 24.74 8.81 6.86
CA GLU A 907 24.07 9.27 5.64
C GLU A 907 22.97 8.31 5.13
N CYS A 908 22.96 7.05 5.54
CA CYS A 908 21.90 6.10 5.21
C CYS A 908 20.73 6.16 6.21
N TRP A 909 20.88 6.91 7.31
CA TRP A 909 19.93 7.01 8.41
C TRP A 909 19.60 8.48 8.73
N GLU A 910 19.28 9.26 7.70
CA GLU A 910 18.79 10.65 7.80
C GLU A 910 19.80 11.67 8.39
N VAL A 911 21.04 11.28 8.64
CA VAL A 911 22.07 12.18 9.17
C VAL A 911 23.06 12.55 8.09
N LEU A 912 22.81 13.69 7.42
CA LEU A 912 23.71 14.19 6.39
C LEU A 912 24.98 14.85 6.97
N PRO A 913 26.14 14.72 6.28
CA PRO A 913 27.38 15.37 6.69
C PRO A 913 27.26 16.90 6.67
N LYS A 914 27.66 17.56 7.77
CA LYS A 914 27.73 19.02 7.88
C LYS A 914 29.18 19.47 8.12
N PRO A 915 29.66 20.55 7.45
CA PRO A 915 29.00 21.31 6.38
C PRO A 915 28.89 20.50 5.07
N TRP A 916 27.73 20.55 4.40
CA TRP A 916 27.38 19.69 3.24
C TRP A 916 28.44 19.63 2.14
N ARG A 917 28.98 20.79 1.74
CA ARG A 917 29.95 20.89 0.64
C ARG A 917 31.36 20.42 1.01
N ARG A 918 31.68 20.24 2.31
CA ARG A 918 33.02 19.86 2.75
C ARG A 918 33.19 18.34 2.63
N LYS A 919 34.25 17.92 1.93
CA LYS A 919 34.60 16.50 1.71
C LYS A 919 35.97 16.19 2.35
N PRO A 920 36.05 16.08 3.70
CA PRO A 920 37.30 15.76 4.38
C PRO A 920 37.83 14.38 3.97
N LEU A 921 39.15 14.17 4.13
CA LEU A 921 39.82 12.93 3.74
C LEU A 921 39.18 11.68 4.38
N ARG A 922 38.71 11.78 5.63
CA ARG A 922 38.01 10.69 6.33
C ARG A 922 36.84 10.09 5.54
N HIS A 923 36.06 10.91 4.81
CA HIS A 923 34.91 10.40 4.04
C HIS A 923 35.36 9.52 2.86
N TYR A 924 36.57 9.73 2.34
CA TYR A 924 37.15 8.87 1.32
C TYR A 924 37.66 7.55 1.92
N HIS A 925 38.19 7.57 3.15
CA HIS A 925 38.54 6.34 3.85
C HIS A 925 37.29 5.52 4.19
N GLU A 926 36.24 6.17 4.71
CA GLU A 926 34.94 5.56 4.96
C GLU A 926 34.34 4.95 3.67
N ALA A 927 34.47 5.64 2.52
CA ALA A 927 34.02 5.11 1.23
C ALA A 927 34.73 3.81 0.84
N LEU A 928 36.01 3.65 1.21
CA LEU A 928 36.79 2.40 1.00
C LEU A 928 36.46 1.31 2.04
N GLY A 929 35.57 1.59 3.00
CA GLY A 929 35.11 0.64 4.01
C GLY A 929 35.76 0.79 5.40
N PHE A 930 36.68 1.74 5.58
CA PHE A 930 37.32 1.94 6.89
C PHE A 930 36.35 2.48 7.93
N GLY A 931 36.31 1.83 9.10
CA GLY A 931 35.46 2.24 10.22
C GLY A 931 34.01 1.77 10.11
N GLU A 932 33.66 0.95 9.12
CA GLU A 932 32.33 0.37 9.00
C GLU A 932 32.07 -0.65 10.13
N PRO A 933 30.97 -0.52 10.89
CA PRO A 933 30.63 -1.46 11.97
C PRO A 933 30.57 -2.90 11.46
N SER A 934 31.10 -3.85 12.24
CA SER A 934 31.10 -5.29 11.92
C SER A 934 31.83 -5.69 10.62
N ARG A 935 32.59 -4.79 9.98
CA ARG A 935 33.37 -5.03 8.75
C ARG A 935 34.87 -4.81 8.95
N THR A 936 35.37 -4.98 10.17
CA THR A 936 36.82 -4.86 10.44
C THR A 936 37.60 -5.90 9.63
N GLY A 937 38.62 -5.47 8.90
CA GLY A 937 39.40 -6.33 8.01
C GLY A 937 38.78 -6.56 6.63
N TRP A 938 37.77 -5.76 6.24
CA TRP A 938 37.17 -5.78 4.91
C TRP A 938 37.35 -4.44 4.20
N LEU A 939 37.41 -4.46 2.87
CA LEU A 939 37.50 -3.28 2.01
C LEU A 939 36.43 -3.31 0.93
N VAL A 940 35.98 -2.13 0.50
CA VAL A 940 35.09 -1.98 -0.66
C VAL A 940 35.93 -2.05 -1.93
N LEU A 941 35.78 -3.12 -2.70
CA LEU A 941 36.44 -3.30 -3.99
C LEU A 941 35.80 -2.43 -5.07
N HIS A 942 34.47 -2.40 -5.09
CA HIS A 942 33.66 -1.60 -6.00
C HIS A 942 32.31 -1.29 -5.37
N GLY A 943 31.70 -0.16 -5.70
CA GLY A 943 30.35 0.13 -5.26
C GLY A 943 29.90 1.53 -5.59
N ARG A 944 28.59 1.73 -5.55
CA ARG A 944 27.96 3.04 -5.71
C ARG A 944 26.76 3.13 -4.79
N HIS A 945 26.65 4.25 -4.07
CA HIS A 945 25.43 4.56 -3.33
C HIS A 945 25.09 6.04 -3.38
N SER A 946 23.81 6.31 -3.21
CA SER A 946 23.23 7.65 -3.18
C SER A 946 22.38 7.79 -1.92
N PHE A 947 22.27 9.02 -1.45
CA PHE A 947 21.42 9.35 -0.32
C PHE A 947 20.86 10.75 -0.48
N LYS A 948 19.63 10.94 -0.01
CA LYS A 948 18.89 12.18 -0.19
C LYS A 948 18.12 12.52 1.09
N GLU A 949 18.15 13.79 1.45
CA GLU A 949 17.27 14.41 2.44
C GLU A 949 16.89 15.80 1.90
N ASP A 950 15.61 16.10 1.79
CA ASP A 950 15.11 17.36 1.23
C ASP A 950 15.70 17.71 -0.16
N GLU A 951 16.45 18.81 -0.23
CA GLU A 951 17.13 19.30 -1.43
C GLU A 951 18.57 18.78 -1.56
N TYR A 952 19.10 18.09 -0.56
CA TYR A 952 20.48 17.61 -0.52
C TYR A 952 20.57 16.19 -1.07
N GLU A 953 21.43 16.00 -2.08
CA GLU A 953 21.62 14.70 -2.74
C GLU A 953 23.11 14.35 -2.80
N GLY A 954 23.51 13.31 -2.07
CA GLY A 954 24.88 12.78 -2.03
C GLY A 954 25.04 11.57 -2.94
N ASN A 955 26.18 11.49 -3.65
CA ASN A 955 26.58 10.28 -4.38
C ASN A 955 28.01 9.90 -3.97
N VAL A 956 28.24 8.61 -3.79
CA VAL A 956 29.55 8.01 -3.46
C VAL A 956 29.80 6.85 -4.42
N SER A 957 30.98 6.78 -5.01
CA SER A 957 31.39 5.63 -5.83
C SER A 957 32.83 5.23 -5.57
N VAL A 958 33.09 3.92 -5.59
CA VAL A 958 34.42 3.32 -5.50
C VAL A 958 34.61 2.37 -6.69
N SER A 959 35.77 2.47 -7.33
CA SER A 959 36.23 1.57 -8.39
C SER A 959 37.67 1.19 -8.12
N SER A 960 38.05 -0.04 -8.47
CA SER A 960 39.41 -0.54 -8.26
C SER A 960 39.88 -1.40 -9.42
N VAL A 961 41.19 -1.43 -9.67
CA VAL A 961 41.85 -2.29 -10.67
C VAL A 961 43.25 -2.66 -10.18
N ALA A 962 43.70 -3.90 -10.41
CA ALA A 962 45.06 -4.31 -10.08
C ALA A 962 46.02 -3.91 -11.21
N VAL A 963 47.19 -3.41 -10.85
CA VAL A 963 48.19 -2.90 -11.80
C VAL A 963 49.58 -3.37 -11.41
N ALA A 964 50.47 -3.54 -12.39
CA ALA A 964 51.86 -3.87 -12.12
C ALA A 964 52.49 -2.84 -11.16
N ALA A 965 53.18 -3.30 -10.10
CA ALA A 965 53.73 -2.43 -9.06
C ALA A 965 54.67 -1.34 -9.63
N GLU A 966 55.42 -1.67 -10.69
CA GLU A 966 56.36 -0.80 -11.38
C GLU A 966 55.68 0.38 -12.10
N ALA A 967 54.46 0.17 -12.63
CA ALA A 967 53.69 1.19 -13.33
C ALA A 967 52.67 1.92 -12.43
N GLY A 968 52.35 1.37 -11.25
CA GLY A 968 51.29 1.88 -10.38
C GLY A 968 51.42 3.37 -10.06
N ARG A 969 52.63 3.83 -9.70
CA ARG A 969 52.88 5.25 -9.36
C ARG A 969 52.77 6.18 -10.58
N SER A 970 53.23 5.73 -11.74
CA SER A 970 53.12 6.49 -13.00
C SER A 970 51.67 6.64 -13.43
N LEU A 971 50.90 5.55 -13.37
CA LEU A 971 49.48 5.56 -13.70
C LEU A 971 48.66 6.41 -12.72
N LEU A 972 48.95 6.30 -11.41
CA LEU A 972 48.36 7.15 -10.38
C LEU A 972 48.58 8.64 -10.69
N GLY A 973 49.81 9.02 -11.04
CA GLY A 973 50.15 10.40 -11.42
C GLY A 973 49.41 10.87 -12.67
N ALA A 974 49.36 10.03 -13.71
CA ALA A 974 48.68 10.33 -14.98
C ALA A 974 47.16 10.55 -14.78
N LEU A 975 46.48 9.63 -14.10
CA LEU A 975 45.04 9.72 -13.85
C LEU A 975 44.69 10.87 -12.89
N GLN A 976 45.57 11.19 -11.94
CA GLN A 976 45.36 12.33 -11.04
C GLN A 976 45.39 13.66 -11.81
N ALA A 977 46.24 13.78 -12.85
CA ALA A 977 46.39 14.97 -13.68
C ALA A 977 45.37 15.09 -14.82
N ALA A 978 44.90 13.97 -15.38
CA ALA A 978 43.95 13.93 -16.50
C ALA A 978 42.60 14.57 -16.13
N TRP A 979 41.90 15.24 -17.05
CA TRP A 979 40.56 15.74 -16.73
C TRP A 979 39.58 14.57 -16.57
N ARG A 980 38.59 14.73 -15.69
CA ARG A 980 37.65 13.66 -15.27
C ARG A 980 36.77 13.08 -16.39
N TYR A 981 36.57 13.82 -17.48
CA TYR A 981 35.75 13.38 -18.61
C TYR A 981 36.62 12.83 -19.76
N ASP A 982 37.95 12.87 -19.61
CA ASP A 982 38.88 12.42 -20.66
C ASP A 982 39.08 10.91 -20.63
N TYR A 983 38.65 10.22 -19.56
CA TYR A 983 38.80 8.78 -19.42
C TYR A 983 37.68 8.14 -18.59
N VAL A 984 37.43 6.85 -18.84
CA VAL A 984 36.63 5.96 -17.98
C VAL A 984 37.59 5.14 -17.13
N PHE A 985 37.35 5.04 -15.82
CA PHE A 985 38.24 4.26 -14.95
C PHE A 985 38.13 2.77 -15.30
N PRO A 986 39.24 2.07 -15.60
CA PRO A 986 39.23 0.74 -16.22
C PRO A 986 38.98 -0.39 -15.19
N THR A 987 37.87 -0.30 -14.46
CA THR A 987 37.47 -1.28 -13.43
C THR A 987 37.37 -2.70 -14.01
N PHE A 988 36.86 -2.81 -15.24
CA PHE A 988 36.62 -4.06 -15.98
C PHE A 988 37.68 -4.30 -17.07
N GLY A 989 38.83 -3.61 -16.99
CA GLY A 989 39.85 -3.67 -18.03
C GLY A 989 39.59 -2.68 -19.18
N LEU A 990 40.27 -2.89 -20.31
CA LEU A 990 40.11 -2.13 -21.54
C LEU A 990 39.33 -3.01 -22.53
N SER A 991 38.24 -2.49 -23.10
CA SER A 991 37.27 -3.33 -23.83
C SER A 991 37.85 -3.92 -25.14
N ASP A 992 37.45 -5.15 -25.46
CA ASP A 992 37.77 -5.84 -26.71
C ASP A 992 37.11 -5.23 -27.98
N ARG A 993 36.36 -4.13 -27.85
CA ARG A 993 35.65 -3.50 -28.99
C ARG A 993 36.59 -2.82 -30.00
N GLU A 994 37.84 -2.59 -29.63
CA GLU A 994 38.91 -2.13 -30.54
C GLU A 994 40.20 -2.93 -30.29
N PRO A 995 40.30 -4.19 -30.78
CA PRO A 995 41.43 -5.08 -30.53
C PRO A 995 42.77 -4.49 -30.96
N GLU A 996 42.75 -3.67 -32.01
CA GLU A 996 43.92 -3.01 -32.60
C GLU A 996 44.64 -2.06 -31.63
N MET A 997 43.96 -1.58 -30.59
CA MET A 997 44.54 -0.69 -29.56
C MET A 997 45.17 -1.44 -28.38
N LEU A 998 44.88 -2.74 -28.21
CA LEU A 998 45.39 -3.56 -27.09
C LEU A 998 46.83 -4.05 -27.33
N ASP A 999 47.20 -4.29 -28.59
CA ASP A 999 48.54 -4.77 -28.98
C ASP A 999 49.65 -3.70 -28.80
N ASP A 1000 49.28 -2.41 -28.78
CA ASP A 1000 50.19 -1.26 -28.64
C ASP A 1000 50.42 -0.84 -27.19
N ILE A 1001 49.78 -1.49 -26.20
CA ILE A 1001 49.96 -1.15 -24.79
C ILE A 1001 51.26 -1.76 -24.28
N PRO A 1002 52.23 -0.98 -23.78
CA PRO A 1002 53.45 -1.53 -23.23
C PRO A 1002 53.12 -2.50 -22.09
N THR A 1003 53.78 -3.67 -22.05
CA THR A 1003 53.59 -4.71 -21.01
C THR A 1003 53.68 -4.16 -19.57
N LEU A 1004 54.42 -3.07 -19.36
CA LEU A 1004 54.52 -2.39 -18.06
C LEU A 1004 53.16 -1.85 -17.56
N PHE A 1005 52.24 -1.46 -18.45
CA PHE A 1005 50.92 -0.88 -18.13
C PHE A 1005 49.78 -1.92 -18.13
N THR A 1006 50.10 -3.19 -17.92
CA THR A 1006 49.09 -4.25 -17.83
C THR A 1006 48.10 -3.96 -16.70
N LEU A 1007 46.82 -3.87 -17.05
CA LEU A 1007 45.69 -3.72 -16.14
C LEU A 1007 45.06 -5.09 -15.92
N THR A 1008 44.94 -5.53 -14.68
CA THR A 1008 44.26 -6.78 -14.33
C THR A 1008 42.95 -6.43 -13.62
N PRO A 1009 41.81 -6.51 -14.31
CA PRO A 1009 40.52 -6.32 -13.67
C PRO A 1009 40.30 -7.43 -12.63
N LEU A 1010 39.79 -7.03 -11.46
CA LEU A 1010 39.35 -7.97 -10.43
C LEU A 1010 37.86 -8.33 -10.59
N LEU A 1011 37.15 -7.54 -11.40
CA LEU A 1011 35.73 -7.65 -11.68
C LEU A 1011 35.49 -7.74 -13.18
N ASP A 1012 34.50 -8.52 -13.59
CA ASP A 1012 34.02 -8.58 -14.97
C ASP A 1012 32.80 -7.66 -15.13
N GLU A 1013 32.65 -7.06 -16.32
CA GLU A 1013 31.47 -6.26 -16.63
C GLU A 1013 30.22 -7.14 -16.67
N ALA A 1014 29.12 -6.63 -16.13
CA ALA A 1014 27.86 -7.36 -16.17
C ALA A 1014 27.37 -7.49 -17.62
N VAL A 1015 27.25 -8.73 -18.10
CA VAL A 1015 26.70 -9.02 -19.43
C VAL A 1015 25.17 -9.04 -19.35
N GLY A 1016 24.51 -7.97 -19.81
CA GLY A 1016 23.04 -7.91 -19.92
C GLY A 1016 22.45 -6.51 -19.74
N GLY A 1017 21.42 -6.17 -20.52
CA GLY A 1017 20.67 -4.91 -20.37
C GLY A 1017 19.84 -4.85 -19.08
N ASP A 1018 19.25 -3.70 -18.75
CA ASP A 1018 18.34 -3.46 -17.60
C ASP A 1018 16.99 -4.20 -17.71
N GLU A 1019 17.03 -5.47 -18.14
CA GLU A 1019 15.87 -6.33 -18.30
C GLU A 1019 15.54 -7.01 -16.97
N ARG A 1020 14.90 -6.25 -16.07
CA ARG A 1020 14.37 -6.76 -14.79
C ARG A 1020 13.21 -7.75 -14.94
N GLY A 1021 12.86 -8.17 -16.17
CA GLY A 1021 11.74 -9.07 -16.45
C GLY A 1021 10.45 -8.65 -15.72
N LEU A 1022 9.77 -9.62 -15.12
CA LEU A 1022 8.57 -9.39 -14.30
C LEU A 1022 8.89 -8.67 -12.97
N GLU A 1023 10.12 -8.79 -12.46
CA GLU A 1023 10.58 -8.25 -11.17
C GLU A 1023 10.64 -6.73 -11.15
N ARG A 1024 10.51 -6.04 -12.30
CA ARG A 1024 10.40 -4.58 -12.37
C ARG A 1024 9.32 -4.00 -11.44
N HIS A 1025 8.20 -4.70 -11.27
CA HIS A 1025 7.10 -4.29 -10.41
C HIS A 1025 7.18 -4.89 -9.00
N ASP A 1026 8.26 -5.61 -8.67
CA ASP A 1026 8.45 -6.20 -7.35
C ASP A 1026 8.84 -5.12 -6.34
N MET A 1027 7.85 -4.71 -5.54
CA MET A 1027 8.01 -3.70 -4.50
C MET A 1027 9.00 -4.13 -3.40
N ALA A 1028 9.22 -5.43 -3.21
CA ALA A 1028 10.21 -5.93 -2.27
C ALA A 1028 11.64 -5.91 -2.83
N ALA A 1029 11.81 -6.00 -4.16
CA ALA A 1029 13.11 -5.85 -4.82
C ALA A 1029 13.51 -4.38 -5.02
N ARG A 1030 12.54 -3.47 -5.21
CA ARG A 1030 12.77 -2.03 -5.48
C ARG A 1030 13.67 -1.83 -6.72
N SER A 1031 14.77 -1.08 -6.61
CA SER A 1031 15.72 -0.88 -7.72
C SER A 1031 16.89 -1.87 -7.72
N VAL A 1032 16.78 -3.03 -7.08
CA VAL A 1032 17.76 -4.11 -7.30
C VAL A 1032 17.57 -4.66 -8.72
N TYR A 1033 18.67 -4.86 -9.45
CA TYR A 1033 18.69 -5.43 -10.80
C TYR A 1033 19.75 -6.54 -10.86
N THR A 1034 19.90 -7.23 -11.99
CA THR A 1034 20.72 -8.45 -12.07
C THR A 1034 22.07 -8.21 -12.74
N CYS A 1035 22.24 -7.03 -13.32
CA CYS A 1035 23.42 -6.64 -14.07
C CYS A 1035 24.42 -5.94 -13.13
N TYR A 1036 24.95 -6.69 -12.17
CA TYR A 1036 26.02 -6.22 -11.30
C TYR A 1036 27.36 -6.87 -11.68
N PRO A 1037 28.48 -6.16 -11.48
CA PRO A 1037 29.79 -6.74 -11.75
C PRO A 1037 30.00 -8.02 -10.96
N THR A 1038 30.57 -9.04 -11.61
CA THR A 1038 30.95 -10.30 -10.94
C THR A 1038 32.46 -10.33 -10.70
N LEU A 1039 32.94 -11.26 -9.87
CA LEU A 1039 34.39 -11.44 -9.71
C LEU A 1039 34.99 -12.03 -10.98
N SER A 1040 36.13 -11.50 -11.41
CA SER A 1040 36.85 -12.02 -12.57
C SER A 1040 37.25 -13.48 -12.38
N ALA A 1041 37.17 -14.28 -13.45
CA ALA A 1041 37.55 -15.70 -13.41
C ALA A 1041 38.99 -15.91 -12.91
N HIS A 1042 39.91 -14.99 -13.24
CA HIS A 1042 41.29 -15.02 -12.75
C HIS A 1042 41.39 -14.78 -11.24
N PHE A 1043 40.67 -13.80 -10.70
CA PHE A 1043 40.67 -13.55 -9.25
C PHE A 1043 40.05 -14.72 -8.47
N VAL A 1044 38.93 -15.27 -8.98
CA VAL A 1044 38.25 -16.44 -8.39
C VAL A 1044 39.17 -17.66 -8.35
N SER A 1045 39.81 -17.98 -9.48
CA SER A 1045 40.71 -19.14 -9.58
C SER A 1045 41.96 -19.00 -8.72
N HIS A 1046 42.57 -17.81 -8.65
CA HIS A 1046 43.75 -17.57 -7.82
C HIS A 1046 43.44 -17.66 -6.32
N GLY A 1047 42.28 -17.14 -5.89
CA GLY A 1047 41.83 -17.19 -4.50
C GLY A 1047 41.22 -18.53 -4.08
N GLY A 1048 41.07 -19.49 -5.01
CA GLY A 1048 40.34 -20.74 -4.74
C GLY A 1048 38.90 -20.50 -4.30
N LEU A 1049 38.28 -19.44 -4.79
CA LEU A 1049 36.98 -18.97 -4.31
C LEU A 1049 35.84 -19.78 -4.91
N THR A 1050 34.82 -20.05 -4.10
CA THR A 1050 33.59 -20.72 -4.55
C THR A 1050 32.39 -19.81 -4.30
N ALA A 1051 31.53 -19.64 -5.31
CA ALA A 1051 30.31 -18.85 -5.15
C ALA A 1051 29.34 -19.54 -4.19
N GLY A 1052 28.69 -18.75 -3.33
CA GLY A 1052 27.59 -19.21 -2.48
C GLY A 1052 26.36 -19.61 -3.30
N LYS A 1053 25.40 -20.29 -2.64
CA LYS A 1053 24.20 -20.88 -3.28
C LYS A 1053 23.38 -19.87 -4.10
N ASP A 1054 23.38 -18.61 -3.68
CA ASP A 1054 22.54 -17.54 -4.24
C ASP A 1054 23.38 -16.47 -4.98
N GLY A 1055 24.68 -16.70 -5.18
CA GLY A 1055 25.59 -15.77 -5.88
C GLY A 1055 25.96 -14.49 -5.13
N GLN A 1056 25.40 -14.24 -3.94
CA GLN A 1056 25.59 -13.01 -3.16
C GLN A 1056 26.93 -12.92 -2.39
N TYR A 1057 27.69 -14.01 -2.32
CA TYR A 1057 28.99 -14.03 -1.64
C TYR A 1057 29.88 -15.13 -2.22
N TYR A 1058 31.18 -15.04 -1.94
CA TYR A 1058 32.16 -16.09 -2.23
C TYR A 1058 32.79 -16.59 -0.93
N LEU A 1059 33.02 -17.89 -0.88
CA LEU A 1059 33.73 -18.59 0.18
C LEU A 1059 35.18 -18.85 -0.24
N ASP A 1060 36.10 -18.73 0.70
CA ASP A 1060 37.47 -19.20 0.53
C ASP A 1060 37.57 -20.74 0.68
N PRO A 1061 38.75 -21.34 0.44
CA PRO A 1061 38.95 -22.79 0.59
C PRO A 1061 38.64 -23.35 1.99
N ASP A 1062 38.64 -22.51 3.02
CA ASP A 1062 38.31 -22.88 4.41
C ASP A 1062 36.81 -22.74 4.72
N GLY A 1063 36.00 -22.37 3.73
CA GLY A 1063 34.55 -22.17 3.85
C GLY A 1063 34.17 -20.87 4.57
N GLN A 1064 35.10 -19.93 4.74
CA GLN A 1064 34.83 -18.61 5.32
C GLN A 1064 34.42 -17.62 4.24
N ARG A 1065 33.59 -16.64 4.58
CA ARG A 1065 33.23 -15.57 3.64
C ARG A 1065 34.47 -14.74 3.30
N ALA A 1066 34.68 -14.56 2.00
CA ALA A 1066 35.82 -13.89 1.40
C ALA A 1066 35.42 -12.64 0.62
N VAL A 1067 34.30 -12.71 -0.09
CA VAL A 1067 33.70 -11.59 -0.82
C VAL A 1067 32.21 -11.58 -0.52
N GLU A 1068 31.63 -10.41 -0.31
CA GLU A 1068 30.19 -10.23 -0.11
C GLU A 1068 29.65 -9.10 -0.97
N TYR A 1069 28.47 -9.32 -1.53
CA TYR A 1069 27.70 -8.29 -2.19
C TYR A 1069 26.67 -7.73 -1.22
N GLU A 1070 26.63 -6.42 -1.11
CA GLU A 1070 25.69 -5.71 -0.26
C GLU A 1070 24.87 -4.76 -1.13
N PHE A 1071 23.55 -4.91 -1.11
CA PHE A 1071 22.61 -4.01 -1.77
C PHE A 1071 21.58 -3.52 -0.77
N TRP A 1072 21.17 -2.26 -0.90
CA TRP A 1072 20.06 -1.72 -0.15
C TRP A 1072 19.35 -0.66 -0.98
N ASP A 1073 18.07 -0.46 -0.68
CA ASP A 1073 17.28 0.58 -1.32
C ASP A 1073 16.14 0.97 -0.37
N ASP A 1074 16.18 2.21 0.13
CA ASP A 1074 15.15 2.85 0.94
C ASP A 1074 14.20 3.70 0.10
N SER A 1075 14.46 3.85 -1.20
CA SER A 1075 13.61 4.64 -2.08
C SER A 1075 12.25 3.97 -2.26
N LEU A 1076 11.21 4.76 -1.98
CA LEU A 1076 9.84 4.34 -2.14
C LEU A 1076 9.39 4.75 -3.54
N HIS A 1077 9.62 3.91 -4.55
CA HIS A 1077 9.13 4.20 -5.90
C HIS A 1077 7.59 4.07 -5.94
N GLY A 1078 6.89 5.18 -6.20
CA GLY A 1078 5.42 5.21 -6.26
C GLY A 1078 4.87 6.64 -6.28
N GLU A 1079 3.57 6.80 -6.54
CA GLU A 1079 2.89 8.09 -6.72
C GLU A 1079 3.08 9.08 -5.56
N ARG A 1080 3.28 8.58 -4.33
CA ARG A 1080 3.54 9.41 -3.15
C ARG A 1080 4.97 9.98 -3.11
N SER A 1081 5.91 9.41 -3.86
CA SER A 1081 7.34 9.76 -3.81
C SER A 1081 7.72 11.06 -4.51
N ASN A 1082 6.97 11.45 -5.56
CA ASN A 1082 7.18 12.74 -6.21
C ASN A 1082 6.78 13.92 -5.31
N ARG A 1083 6.11 13.66 -4.17
CA ARG A 1083 5.75 14.67 -3.16
C ARG A 1083 6.32 14.40 -1.77
N SER A 1084 6.74 13.18 -1.43
CA SER A 1084 7.31 12.89 -0.11
C SER A 1084 8.78 13.29 -0.05
N ALA A 1085 9.06 14.31 0.76
CA ALA A 1085 10.40 14.74 1.14
C ALA A 1085 11.10 13.75 2.09
N GLU A 1086 10.72 12.46 2.04
CA GLU A 1086 11.28 11.46 2.94
C GLU A 1086 12.72 11.14 2.57
N ALA A 1087 13.58 11.16 3.58
CA ALA A 1087 14.98 10.79 3.44
C ALA A 1087 15.09 9.34 2.96
N ASN A 1088 16.00 9.09 2.03
CA ASN A 1088 16.24 7.76 1.51
C ASN A 1088 17.70 7.57 1.11
N SER A 1089 18.12 6.31 1.11
CA SER A 1089 19.43 5.88 0.65
C SER A 1089 19.29 4.62 -0.19
N PHE A 1090 20.12 4.46 -1.21
CA PHE A 1090 20.14 3.25 -2.02
C PHE A 1090 21.52 3.05 -2.61
N GLY A 1091 21.92 1.81 -2.83
CA GLY A 1091 23.21 1.53 -3.42
C GLY A 1091 23.63 0.08 -3.32
N HIS A 1092 24.86 -0.15 -3.77
CA HIS A 1092 25.52 -1.43 -3.72
C HIS A 1092 27.01 -1.31 -3.41
N ARG A 1093 27.57 -2.34 -2.77
CA ARG A 1093 29.00 -2.47 -2.47
C ARG A 1093 29.42 -3.93 -2.61
N ILE A 1094 30.60 -4.14 -3.21
CA ILE A 1094 31.31 -5.42 -3.25
C ILE A 1094 32.42 -5.33 -2.21
N TRP A 1095 32.27 -6.11 -1.14
CA TRP A 1095 33.21 -6.20 -0.04
C TRP A 1095 34.18 -7.35 -0.27
N VAL A 1096 35.47 -7.15 0.01
CA VAL A 1096 36.50 -8.19 -0.04
C VAL A 1096 37.29 -8.20 1.26
N ARG A 1097 37.62 -9.39 1.75
CA ARG A 1097 38.48 -9.56 2.92
C ARG A 1097 39.89 -9.04 2.60
N GLN A 1098 40.42 -8.18 3.46
CA GLN A 1098 41.65 -7.44 3.19
C GLN A 1098 42.86 -8.38 3.08
N ASP A 1099 42.95 -9.38 3.95
CA ASP A 1099 44.00 -10.40 3.93
C ASP A 1099 44.04 -11.12 2.57
N LEU A 1100 42.90 -11.58 2.05
CA LEU A 1100 42.80 -12.25 0.75
C LEU A 1100 43.29 -11.34 -0.38
N LEU A 1101 42.84 -10.10 -0.39
CA LEU A 1101 43.26 -9.12 -1.39
C LEU A 1101 44.76 -8.85 -1.34
N LEU A 1102 45.35 -8.69 -0.14
CA LEU A 1102 46.79 -8.48 0.03
C LEU A 1102 47.62 -9.70 -0.40
N HIS A 1103 47.16 -10.93 -0.08
CA HIS A 1103 47.80 -12.15 -0.54
C HIS A 1103 47.79 -12.26 -2.07
N TYR A 1104 46.66 -11.94 -2.70
CA TYR A 1104 46.55 -11.90 -4.15
C TYR A 1104 47.56 -10.91 -4.76
N LEU A 1105 47.60 -9.67 -4.27
CA LEU A 1105 48.53 -8.64 -4.76
C LEU A 1105 49.99 -9.04 -4.59
N ALA A 1106 50.34 -9.69 -3.47
CA ALA A 1106 51.69 -10.20 -3.22
C ALA A 1106 52.06 -11.33 -4.20
N ALA A 1107 51.13 -12.25 -4.46
CA ALA A 1107 51.35 -13.40 -5.33
C ALA A 1107 51.45 -13.01 -6.82
N THR A 1108 50.76 -11.95 -7.25
CA THR A 1108 50.80 -11.47 -8.64
C THR A 1108 51.83 -10.36 -8.88
N GLY A 1109 52.50 -9.84 -7.84
CA GLY A 1109 53.44 -8.73 -7.96
C GLY A 1109 52.77 -7.40 -8.33
N GLN A 1110 51.53 -7.20 -7.89
CA GLN A 1110 50.68 -6.08 -8.26
C GLN A 1110 50.40 -5.16 -7.07
N VAL A 1111 49.91 -3.96 -7.38
CA VAL A 1111 49.30 -3.03 -6.42
C VAL A 1111 47.85 -2.77 -6.85
N LEU A 1112 46.96 -2.47 -5.90
CA LEU A 1112 45.58 -2.12 -6.24
C LEU A 1112 45.46 -0.61 -6.38
N LEU A 1113 45.06 -0.13 -7.56
CA LEU A 1113 44.70 1.26 -7.78
C LEU A 1113 43.21 1.45 -7.48
N THR A 1114 42.90 2.34 -6.53
CA THR A 1114 41.54 2.67 -6.09
C THR A 1114 41.14 4.08 -6.52
N HIS A 1115 39.87 4.26 -6.85
CA HIS A 1115 39.27 5.51 -7.28
C HIS A 1115 37.95 5.75 -6.53
N ALA A 1116 37.97 6.71 -5.60
CA ALA A 1116 36.81 7.11 -4.82
C ALA A 1116 36.30 8.49 -5.25
N THR A 1117 35.02 8.62 -5.57
CA THR A 1117 34.37 9.89 -5.94
C THR A 1117 33.24 10.21 -4.96
N LEU A 1118 33.22 11.46 -4.48
CA LEU A 1118 32.17 12.00 -3.62
C LEU A 1118 31.53 13.22 -4.28
N ALA A 1119 30.22 13.21 -4.49
CA ALA A 1119 29.42 14.35 -4.96
C ALA A 1119 28.37 14.78 -3.93
N ARG A 1120 28.12 16.09 -3.84
CA ARG A 1120 27.23 16.75 -2.88
C ARG A 1120 26.39 17.80 -3.63
N ASN A 1121 25.28 17.36 -4.20
CA ASN A 1121 24.36 18.17 -4.99
C ASN A 1121 23.33 18.89 -4.12
N VAL A 1122 22.77 19.99 -4.65
CA VAL A 1122 21.59 20.67 -4.09
C VAL A 1122 20.57 20.85 -5.21
N SER A 1123 19.41 20.23 -5.05
CA SER A 1123 18.29 20.21 -6.01
C SER A 1123 17.07 20.88 -5.35
N PRO A 1124 16.78 22.17 -5.64
CA PRO A 1124 15.69 22.89 -5.00
C PRO A 1124 14.32 22.27 -5.33
N ARG A 1125 13.37 22.36 -4.39
CA ARG A 1125 12.02 21.74 -4.49
C ARG A 1125 11.13 22.31 -5.61
N GLU A 1126 11.39 23.52 -6.08
CA GLU A 1126 10.60 24.17 -7.14
C GLU A 1126 11.36 24.26 -8.45
N TYR A 1127 10.68 23.96 -9.56
CA TYR A 1127 11.06 24.26 -10.95
C TYR A 1127 11.15 25.78 -11.24
N SER A 1128 11.45 26.60 -10.22
CA SER A 1128 11.88 27.98 -10.44
C SER A 1128 13.27 27.94 -11.06
N GLN A 1129 13.56 28.88 -11.98
CA GLN A 1129 14.74 28.94 -12.85
C GLN A 1129 16.13 29.00 -12.14
N LYS A 1130 16.24 28.66 -10.86
CA LYS A 1130 17.50 28.50 -10.14
C LYS A 1130 18.19 27.23 -10.62
N GLN A 1131 19.33 27.40 -11.30
CA GLN A 1131 20.17 26.32 -11.81
C GLN A 1131 20.44 25.27 -10.72
N ARG A 1132 20.12 24.00 -11.00
CA ARG A 1132 20.60 22.85 -10.21
C ARG A 1132 22.11 23.00 -10.07
N ILE A 1133 22.61 23.20 -8.85
CA ILE A 1133 24.06 23.28 -8.62
C ILE A 1133 24.57 21.84 -8.60
N SER A 1134 24.89 21.35 -9.79
CA SER A 1134 25.52 20.06 -9.99
C SER A 1134 26.97 20.14 -9.48
N ASP A 1135 27.24 19.47 -8.37
CA ASP A 1135 28.60 19.16 -7.95
C ASP A 1135 29.02 17.92 -8.75
N PRO A 1136 29.94 18.08 -9.71
CA PRO A 1136 30.29 16.98 -10.60
C PRO A 1136 30.95 15.83 -9.81
N GLY A 1137 31.44 16.09 -8.59
CA GLY A 1137 32.09 15.11 -7.71
C GLY A 1137 33.60 15.31 -7.64
N THR A 1138 34.16 15.14 -6.44
CA THR A 1138 35.60 15.27 -6.17
C THR A 1138 36.19 13.88 -6.02
N ARG A 1139 37.17 13.54 -6.86
CA ARG A 1139 37.83 12.24 -6.86
C ARG A 1139 39.11 12.21 -6.03
N ARG A 1140 39.43 11.04 -5.47
CA ARG A 1140 40.71 10.70 -4.85
C ARG A 1140 41.17 9.35 -5.36
N LEU A 1141 42.45 9.27 -5.71
CA LEU A 1141 43.12 8.05 -6.17
C LEU A 1141 44.18 7.63 -5.14
N ALA A 1142 44.30 6.34 -4.89
CA ALA A 1142 45.32 5.77 -4.01
C ALA A 1142 45.73 4.37 -4.46
N LEU A 1143 46.98 4.00 -4.21
CA LEU A 1143 47.52 2.65 -4.37
C LEU A 1143 47.49 1.93 -3.03
N LEU A 1144 47.04 0.68 -3.02
CA LEU A 1144 47.20 -0.25 -1.92
C LEU A 1144 48.31 -1.24 -2.28
N HIS A 1145 49.37 -1.25 -1.47
CA HIS A 1145 50.51 -2.15 -1.60
C HIS A 1145 50.26 -3.51 -0.92
N PRO A 1146 50.96 -4.58 -1.32
CA PRO A 1146 50.83 -5.92 -0.72
C PRO A 1146 51.11 -5.97 0.80
N ASP A 1147 51.89 -5.02 1.32
CA ASP A 1147 52.18 -4.87 2.75
C ASP A 1147 51.07 -4.14 3.53
N GLY A 1148 49.97 -3.78 2.87
CA GLY A 1148 48.84 -3.06 3.45
C GLY A 1148 48.98 -1.53 3.48
N ARG A 1149 50.09 -0.98 2.98
CA ARG A 1149 50.31 0.47 2.95
C ARG A 1149 49.52 1.14 1.83
N PHE A 1150 48.93 2.31 2.12
CA PHE A 1150 48.35 3.17 1.10
C PHE A 1150 49.34 4.25 0.63
N GLU A 1151 49.30 4.58 -0.66
CA GLU A 1151 50.10 5.63 -1.28
C GLU A 1151 49.24 6.51 -2.18
N THR A 1152 49.37 7.83 -2.04
CA THR A 1152 48.77 8.82 -2.95
C THR A 1152 49.88 9.56 -3.72
N VAL A 1153 49.52 10.43 -4.66
CA VAL A 1153 50.50 11.30 -5.35
C VAL A 1153 51.32 12.16 -4.37
N ALA A 1154 50.76 12.46 -3.19
CA ALA A 1154 51.44 13.20 -2.13
C ALA A 1154 52.42 12.34 -1.29
N GLY A 1155 52.43 11.02 -1.48
CA GLY A 1155 53.26 10.07 -0.74
C GLY A 1155 52.44 9.03 0.06
N PRO A 1156 53.13 8.23 0.90
CA PRO A 1156 52.50 7.24 1.77
C PRO A 1156 51.48 7.88 2.71
N CYS A 1157 50.34 7.23 2.90
CA CYS A 1157 49.34 7.64 3.86
C CYS A 1157 48.94 6.46 4.76
N THR A 1158 48.73 6.74 6.05
CA THR A 1158 48.18 5.77 6.99
C THR A 1158 46.65 5.80 6.92
N PRO A 1159 45.98 4.65 6.70
CA PRO A 1159 44.52 4.60 6.65
C PRO A 1159 43.86 4.79 8.02
N GLN A 1160 44.60 4.61 9.12
CA GLN A 1160 44.06 4.87 10.46
C GLN A 1160 43.88 6.38 10.70
N PRO A 1161 42.70 6.83 11.16
CA PRO A 1161 42.60 8.13 11.77
C PRO A 1161 43.52 8.11 13.01
N ALA A 1162 44.54 8.96 13.03
CA ALA A 1162 45.08 9.36 14.31
C ALA A 1162 43.90 9.90 15.13
N ASP A 1163 43.71 9.40 16.34
CA ASP A 1163 42.80 9.96 17.34
C ASP A 1163 43.10 11.44 17.52
N ASN A 1164 42.52 12.30 16.69
CA ASN A 1164 42.44 13.73 16.96
C ASN A 1164 41.18 13.96 17.80
N SER A 1165 41.23 13.43 19.02
CA SER A 1165 40.52 14.02 20.14
C SER A 1165 41.19 15.37 20.44
N GLY A 1166 40.60 16.44 19.91
CA GLY A 1166 40.97 17.82 20.22
C GLY A 1166 41.72 18.54 19.11
N VAL A 1167 41.06 19.54 18.50
CA VAL A 1167 41.36 20.97 18.64
C VAL A 1167 40.46 21.74 17.64
N GLY A 1168 39.57 22.58 18.21
CA GLY A 1168 39.04 23.82 17.62
C GLY A 1168 38.14 23.72 16.40
#